data_AF-A0AAW0SDR7-F1
#
_entry.id   AF-A0AAW0SDR7-F1
#
_cell.length_a   1.000
_cell.length_b   1.000
_cell.length_c   1.000
_cell.angle_alpha   90.00
_cell.angle_beta   90.00
_cell.angle_gamma   90.00
#
_symmetry.space_group_name_H-M   'P 1'
#
loop_
_entity.id
_entity.type
_entity.pdbx_description
1 polymer ?
#
loop_
_entity_poly.entity_id
_entity_poly.type
_entity_poly.pdbx_seq_one_letter_code
_entity_poly.pdbx_strand_id
1 'polypeptide(L)'
;TIRSLITQGRTPDLCLVPKKDFYASLHPILFKDPSYCTPITTTTPPAAPPTGPDTPTVSLWHPSLEGRLNLHILKAKGVGVKEGQRVFVCAGVYHGSEVLCNAARSGSQRGGGEAGGLGEWLQFDLAIQELPRGSCLCLALWSERGSPERRKIWERSVGEREREREEAMVGWGNINLFDFRGRLVHGRVCVRLQAPPKGCDDRLYPLGHTGYSSSGSTTSGVDEVDTMIEVEFEKRPLPTPSLPSRRPAWQRWRSGTPLTPVAAGGEGGVWRARQGAGGAGLPPCLVEAVRWASRDQVSQLYLLMKEWPPLSPEASLELLAGPSADPAVRCLAVRHLDRALSDDALLQYMLQLVQSLKHEHYLHSSLLCLLLRRGLCNARLGHIFFWHLKAESELWPRREHILAMMEAYCRGLGAAGVVGLARQVTAVATMARLAHSVREKAEGAKKTEYLKGKLEQTEYSHSLQHLPSPLHPAITLGRLRVSECRVIDSARCPLLLAWHSSGDGTPHPPAVIFKYGDDLRQDMLCLQILTLMARLWAQGGLELPLVPYRCQATTRDQGLIEVVEGAATVYSIQRVSTLGAIQVDSSRLYKWIREKNRTASKLDQAVDNFSKSCAAYCVATFVLGIGDRHPSNIMVSRDGMIFHIDFGHILGNFKKKFGIPRERVPFVLTSDFLLVIAKGAENPKDSQEFQRFQQLCGKAYLALRHHYRLLAVLFCQLVNTGMPEVQVRGGGVFWSVCVTVTAAVVDVCRAGSHHWLGIASGGSVHMKVMSVEGPGVHAGGKGDGEGERRTLFVKQRNTQQFGIQMKTATATLTGGTP
;
A
#
# COMPACT_ATOMS: atom_id res chain seq x y z
N THR A 1 28.21 -0.79 -2.53
CA THR A 1 28.56 -2.24 -2.60
C THR A 1 29.71 -2.41 -3.59
N ILE A 2 30.47 -3.51 -3.51
CA ILE A 2 31.56 -3.79 -4.49
C ILE A 2 31.02 -3.75 -5.92
N ARG A 3 29.86 -4.36 -6.18
CA ARG A 3 29.19 -4.31 -7.48
C ARG A 3 28.98 -2.87 -7.96
N SER A 4 28.44 -2.00 -7.10
CA SER A 4 28.23 -0.58 -7.43
C SER A 4 29.53 0.16 -7.74
N LEU A 5 30.63 -0.15 -7.05
CA LEU A 5 31.93 0.46 -7.31
C LEU A 5 32.52 -0.03 -8.64
N ILE A 6 32.41 -1.33 -8.95
CA ILE A 6 32.80 -1.90 -10.23
C ILE A 6 32.03 -1.25 -11.38
N THR A 7 30.71 -1.13 -11.27
CA THR A 7 29.87 -0.47 -12.29
C THR A 7 30.27 0.99 -12.49
N GLN A 8 30.72 1.67 -11.43
CA GLN A 8 31.20 3.06 -11.48
C GLN A 8 32.69 3.19 -11.87
N GLY A 9 33.38 2.08 -12.15
CA GLY A 9 34.83 2.10 -12.42
C GLY A 9 35.68 2.59 -11.24
N ARG A 10 35.17 2.45 -10.01
CA ARG A 10 35.85 2.85 -8.76
C ARG A 10 36.49 1.65 -8.08
N THR A 11 37.66 1.86 -7.50
CA THR A 11 38.33 0.86 -6.66
C THR A 11 37.60 0.73 -5.30
N PRO A 12 37.33 -0.49 -4.83
CA PRO A 12 36.79 -0.70 -3.49
C PRO A 12 37.87 -0.51 -2.42
N ASP A 13 37.67 0.50 -1.58
CA ASP A 13 38.49 0.71 -0.38
C ASP A 13 37.95 -0.17 0.75
N LEU A 14 38.70 -1.21 1.12
CA LEU A 14 38.34 -2.16 2.18
C LEU A 14 39.34 -2.06 3.33
N CYS A 15 38.85 -2.05 4.56
CA CYS A 15 39.67 -2.07 5.76
C CYS A 15 39.69 -3.49 6.36
N LEU A 16 40.89 -4.03 6.63
CA LEU A 16 41.04 -5.29 7.34
C LEU A 16 40.90 -5.05 8.84
N VAL A 17 39.85 -5.61 9.45
CA VAL A 17 39.62 -5.52 10.89
C VAL A 17 39.91 -6.88 11.54
N PRO A 18 40.82 -6.97 12.52
CA PRO A 18 41.05 -8.22 13.25
C PRO A 18 39.78 -8.70 13.95
N LYS A 19 39.49 -10.01 13.88
CA LYS A 19 38.29 -10.60 14.49
C LYS A 19 38.13 -10.25 15.98
N LYS A 20 39.24 -10.23 16.73
CA LYS A 20 39.25 -9.87 18.15
C LYS A 20 38.73 -8.46 18.41
N ASP A 21 39.10 -7.50 17.56
CA ASP A 21 38.71 -6.09 17.69
C ASP A 21 37.24 -5.92 17.29
N PHE A 22 36.83 -6.64 16.23
CA PHE A 22 35.42 -6.71 15.85
C PHE A 22 34.56 -7.31 16.98
N TYR A 23 34.93 -8.46 17.55
CA TYR A 23 34.17 -9.06 18.66
C TYR A 23 34.17 -8.19 19.91
N ALA A 24 35.26 -7.49 20.21
CA ALA A 24 35.32 -6.52 21.31
C ALA A 24 34.41 -5.29 21.06
N SER A 25 34.15 -4.93 19.80
CA SER A 25 33.21 -3.86 19.45
C SER A 25 31.74 -4.27 19.56
N LEU A 26 31.44 -5.57 19.64
CA LEU A 26 30.06 -6.05 19.80
C LEU A 26 29.60 -5.84 21.23
N HIS A 27 28.48 -5.13 21.40
CA HIS A 27 27.83 -5.04 22.69
C HIS A 27 27.08 -6.33 23.01
N PRO A 28 27.23 -6.89 24.23
CA PRO A 28 26.44 -8.05 24.63
C PRO A 28 24.95 -7.69 24.64
N ILE A 29 24.14 -8.48 23.96
CA ILE A 29 22.68 -8.35 23.99
C ILE A 29 22.19 -8.98 25.29
N LEU A 30 22.07 -8.16 26.33
CA LEU A 30 21.46 -8.56 27.60
C LEU A 30 19.95 -8.46 27.46
N PHE A 31 19.31 -9.55 27.05
CA PHE A 31 17.86 -9.69 27.14
C PHE A 31 17.48 -9.99 28.59
N LYS A 32 16.66 -9.13 29.19
CA LYS A 32 16.08 -9.36 30.50
C LYS A 32 14.61 -9.68 30.31
N ASP A 33 14.18 -10.80 30.88
CA ASP A 33 12.77 -11.14 30.90
C ASP A 33 11.98 -10.01 31.58
N PRO A 34 10.96 -9.47 30.91
CA PRO A 34 10.10 -8.47 31.51
C PRO A 34 9.29 -9.08 32.66
N SER A 35 8.83 -8.25 33.59
CA SER A 35 8.10 -8.69 34.79
C SER A 35 6.83 -9.49 34.50
N TYR A 36 6.23 -9.33 33.31
CA TYR A 36 5.07 -10.12 32.87
C TYR A 36 5.43 -11.52 32.33
N CYS A 37 6.71 -11.84 32.13
CA CYS A 37 7.18 -13.17 31.76
C CYS A 37 7.44 -14.06 32.97
N THR A 38 7.68 -13.49 34.15
CA THR A 38 7.69 -14.24 35.41
C THR A 38 6.26 -14.69 35.74
N PRO A 39 6.01 -16.00 35.91
CA PRO A 39 4.72 -16.44 36.42
C PRO A 39 4.52 -15.80 37.79
N ILE A 40 3.42 -15.07 37.95
CA ILE A 40 3.10 -14.41 39.20
C ILE A 40 2.91 -15.50 40.26
N THR A 41 3.90 -15.69 41.14
CA THR A 41 3.77 -16.48 42.38
C THR A 41 3.03 -15.67 43.45
N THR A 42 1.90 -15.06 43.10
CA THR A 42 0.91 -14.64 44.10
C THR A 42 -0.01 -15.83 44.30
N THR A 43 -0.23 -16.19 45.55
CA THR A 43 -1.19 -17.19 46.05
C THR A 43 -2.66 -16.93 45.66
N THR A 44 -2.89 -16.03 44.73
CA THR A 44 -4.17 -15.80 44.06
C THR A 44 -3.86 -15.26 42.66
N PRO A 45 -4.21 -16.00 41.59
CA PRO A 45 -4.14 -15.45 40.24
C PRO A 45 -5.11 -14.25 40.13
N PRO A 46 -4.77 -13.20 39.36
CA PRO A 46 -5.76 -12.18 39.00
C PRO A 46 -6.96 -12.92 38.39
N ALA A 47 -8.16 -12.67 38.94
CA ALA A 47 -9.37 -13.38 38.56
C ALA A 47 -9.50 -13.39 37.04
N ALA A 48 -9.26 -14.55 36.43
CA ALA A 48 -9.78 -14.82 35.11
C ALA A 48 -11.29 -14.52 35.17
N PRO A 49 -11.90 -13.95 34.11
CA PRO A 49 -13.36 -13.88 34.05
C PRO A 49 -13.91 -15.27 34.41
N PRO A 50 -14.96 -15.37 35.23
CA PRO A 50 -15.35 -16.59 35.93
C PRO A 50 -15.56 -17.70 34.91
N THR A 51 -14.51 -18.48 34.72
CA THR A 51 -14.47 -19.71 33.97
C THR A 51 -13.76 -20.62 34.95
N GLY A 52 -14.56 -21.21 35.83
CA GLY A 52 -14.06 -22.23 36.73
C GLY A 52 -13.28 -23.27 35.93
N PRO A 53 -12.22 -23.86 36.50
CA PRO A 53 -11.40 -24.87 35.83
C PRO A 53 -12.15 -26.14 35.38
N ASP A 54 -13.45 -26.24 35.64
CA ASP A 54 -14.27 -27.45 35.46
C ASP A 54 -15.38 -27.35 34.39
N THR A 55 -15.47 -26.29 33.58
CA THR A 55 -16.49 -26.30 32.50
C THR A 55 -16.01 -27.21 31.36
N PRO A 56 -16.65 -28.36 31.09
CA PRO A 56 -16.23 -29.26 30.02
C PRO A 56 -16.33 -28.53 28.69
N THR A 57 -15.22 -28.50 27.96
CA THR A 57 -15.19 -27.93 26.61
C THR A 57 -15.60 -28.97 25.59
N VAL A 58 -16.44 -28.58 24.63
CA VAL A 58 -16.97 -29.48 23.59
C VAL A 58 -16.41 -29.08 22.22
N SER A 59 -16.39 -29.96 21.23
CA SER A 59 -16.03 -29.53 19.86
C SER A 59 -17.09 -28.59 19.30
N LEU A 60 -16.72 -27.62 18.44
CA LEU A 60 -17.70 -26.80 17.70
C LEU A 60 -18.69 -27.67 16.89
N TRP A 61 -18.25 -28.84 16.41
CA TRP A 61 -19.07 -29.77 15.65
C TRP A 61 -19.76 -30.83 16.51
N HIS A 62 -19.73 -30.67 17.84
CA HIS A 62 -20.45 -31.57 18.72
C HIS A 62 -21.97 -31.40 18.51
N PRO A 63 -22.76 -32.49 18.50
CA PRO A 63 -24.21 -32.41 18.30
C PRO A 63 -24.94 -31.51 19.30
N SER A 64 -24.41 -31.35 20.52
CA SER A 64 -24.97 -30.45 21.54
C SER A 64 -24.90 -28.96 21.17
N LEU A 65 -24.18 -28.61 20.11
CA LEU A 65 -24.07 -27.24 19.59
C LEU A 65 -24.83 -27.05 18.28
N GLU A 66 -25.63 -28.02 17.86
CA GLU A 66 -26.54 -27.85 16.73
C GLU A 66 -27.46 -26.65 16.91
N GLY A 67 -27.84 -26.05 15.79
CA GLY A 67 -28.68 -24.86 15.75
C GLY A 67 -28.00 -23.66 15.12
N ARG A 68 -28.75 -22.56 15.12
CA ARG A 68 -28.41 -21.32 14.44
C ARG A 68 -27.66 -20.36 15.36
N LEU A 69 -26.84 -19.50 14.77
CA LEU A 69 -26.22 -18.40 15.50
C LEU A 69 -27.30 -17.38 15.91
N ASN A 70 -27.31 -17.01 17.19
CA ASN A 70 -28.24 -16.05 17.77
C ASN A 70 -27.48 -14.97 18.52
N LEU A 71 -27.88 -13.71 18.31
CA LEU A 71 -27.27 -12.54 18.94
C LEU A 71 -28.36 -11.65 19.54
N HIS A 72 -28.28 -11.39 20.84
CA HIS A 72 -29.19 -10.48 21.51
C HIS A 72 -28.61 -9.06 21.49
N ILE A 73 -29.30 -8.12 20.84
CA ILE A 73 -28.91 -6.71 20.86
C ILE A 73 -29.52 -6.09 22.13
N LEU A 74 -28.70 -5.82 23.14
CA LEU A 74 -29.18 -5.34 24.44
C LEU A 74 -29.54 -3.85 24.37
N LYS A 75 -28.55 -3.01 24.09
CA LYS A 75 -28.72 -1.54 24.07
C LYS A 75 -27.59 -0.84 23.32
N ALA A 76 -27.87 0.39 22.90
CA ALA A 76 -26.87 1.33 22.40
C ALA A 76 -26.72 2.52 23.37
N LYS A 77 -25.48 2.87 23.73
CA LYS A 77 -25.13 3.99 24.62
C LYS A 77 -24.45 5.10 23.83
N GLY A 78 -24.55 6.34 24.28
CA GLY A 78 -23.82 7.48 23.68
C GLY A 78 -24.25 7.82 22.26
N VAL A 79 -25.52 7.60 21.91
CA VAL A 79 -26.05 7.80 20.55
C VAL A 79 -26.45 9.26 20.33
N GLY A 80 -25.64 10.01 19.57
CA GLY A 80 -25.91 11.41 19.22
C GLY A 80 -26.72 11.58 17.93
N VAL A 81 -28.02 11.25 17.94
CA VAL A 81 -28.93 11.46 16.79
C VAL A 81 -29.90 12.62 17.02
N LYS A 82 -30.43 13.22 15.94
CA LYS A 82 -31.35 14.36 16.04
C LYS A 82 -32.69 13.95 16.64
N GLU A 83 -33.33 14.89 17.32
CA GLU A 83 -34.66 14.72 17.91
C GLU A 83 -35.68 14.27 16.84
N GLY A 84 -36.45 13.22 17.15
CA GLY A 84 -37.42 12.62 16.22
C GLY A 84 -36.85 11.55 15.27
N GLN A 85 -35.54 11.29 15.27
CA GLN A 85 -34.96 10.16 14.54
C GLN A 85 -35.13 8.84 15.32
N ARG A 86 -35.28 7.74 14.58
CA ARG A 86 -35.23 6.39 15.13
C ARG A 86 -33.90 5.75 14.79
N VAL A 87 -33.46 4.78 15.58
CA VAL A 87 -32.22 4.03 15.39
C VAL A 87 -32.48 2.54 15.37
N PHE A 88 -31.69 1.82 14.60
CA PHE A 88 -31.73 0.35 14.50
C PHE A 88 -30.32 -0.19 14.26
N VAL A 89 -30.13 -1.48 14.53
CA VAL A 89 -28.85 -2.17 14.34
C VAL A 89 -28.97 -3.14 13.17
N CYS A 90 -28.01 -3.05 12.25
CA CYS A 90 -27.75 -4.08 11.25
C CYS A 90 -26.62 -4.97 11.75
N ALA A 91 -26.75 -6.28 11.57
CA ALA A 91 -25.74 -7.26 11.92
C ALA A 91 -25.59 -8.29 10.79
N GLY A 92 -24.36 -8.70 10.49
CA GLY A 92 -24.08 -9.72 9.47
C GLY A 92 -22.82 -10.49 9.80
N VAL A 93 -22.70 -11.71 9.28
CA VAL A 93 -21.54 -12.57 9.51
C VAL A 93 -20.75 -12.72 8.23
N TYR A 94 -19.44 -12.50 8.31
CA TYR A 94 -18.53 -12.44 7.19
C TYR A 94 -17.32 -13.36 7.40
N HIS A 95 -16.71 -13.77 6.29
CA HIS A 95 -15.36 -14.31 6.24
C HIS A 95 -14.54 -13.43 5.28
N GLY A 96 -13.80 -12.47 5.84
CA GLY A 96 -13.24 -11.36 5.07
C GLY A 96 -14.32 -10.55 4.36
N SER A 97 -14.25 -10.51 3.03
CA SER A 97 -15.25 -9.85 2.19
C SER A 97 -16.47 -10.72 1.83
N GLU A 98 -16.42 -12.04 2.09
CA GLU A 98 -17.54 -12.95 1.76
C GLU A 98 -18.62 -12.89 2.84
N VAL A 99 -19.88 -12.75 2.39
CA VAL A 99 -21.06 -12.81 3.23
C VAL A 99 -21.38 -14.28 3.53
N LEU A 100 -21.34 -14.68 4.80
CA LEU A 100 -21.66 -16.06 5.20
C LEU A 100 -23.17 -16.31 5.34
N CYS A 101 -23.95 -15.26 5.62
CA CYS A 101 -25.41 -15.31 5.66
C CYS A 101 -26.02 -13.92 5.48
N ASN A 102 -27.32 -13.87 5.16
CA ASN A 102 -28.05 -12.60 5.05
C ASN A 102 -27.92 -11.76 6.33
N ALA A 103 -27.77 -10.44 6.16
CA ALA A 103 -27.71 -9.50 7.27
C ALA A 103 -29.08 -9.41 7.98
N ALA A 104 -29.05 -9.48 9.30
CA ALA A 104 -30.19 -9.26 10.17
C ALA A 104 -30.33 -7.76 10.53
N ARG A 105 -31.57 -7.31 10.73
CA ARG A 105 -31.90 -5.94 11.14
C ARG A 105 -32.80 -5.98 12.36
N SER A 106 -32.47 -5.22 13.39
CA SER A 106 -33.34 -5.04 14.56
C SER A 106 -34.52 -4.12 14.25
N GLY A 107 -35.53 -4.15 15.12
CA GLY A 107 -36.57 -3.12 15.17
C GLY A 107 -36.00 -1.72 15.42
N SER A 108 -36.67 -0.70 14.89
CA SER A 108 -36.29 0.70 15.06
C SER A 108 -36.81 1.28 16.39
N GLN A 109 -36.01 2.07 17.09
CA GLN A 109 -36.38 2.73 18.36
C GLN A 109 -36.10 4.23 18.36
N ARG A 110 -36.80 5.04 19.16
CA ARG A 110 -36.54 6.49 19.20
C ARG A 110 -35.15 6.78 19.75
N GLY A 111 -34.41 7.67 19.11
CA GLY A 111 -33.10 8.12 19.58
C GLY A 111 -33.23 9.07 20.76
N GLY A 112 -32.70 8.68 21.91
CA GLY A 112 -32.53 9.48 23.13
C GLY A 112 -31.29 8.99 23.89
N GLY A 113 -30.76 9.79 24.83
CA GLY A 113 -29.43 9.63 25.45
C GLY A 113 -29.05 8.23 25.98
N GLU A 114 -30.05 7.38 26.26
CA GLU A 114 -29.90 5.93 26.31
C GLU A 114 -30.97 5.29 25.41
N ALA A 115 -30.58 4.70 24.28
CA ALA A 115 -31.48 3.86 23.47
C ALA A 115 -31.63 2.50 24.18
N GLY A 116 -32.31 2.52 25.33
CA GLY A 116 -32.35 1.45 26.32
C GLY A 116 -33.26 0.26 26.00
N GLY A 117 -33.71 0.09 24.76
CA GLY A 117 -34.77 -0.88 24.46
C GLY A 117 -34.57 -1.79 23.26
N LEU A 118 -33.41 -1.84 22.59
CA LEU A 118 -33.25 -2.65 21.38
C LEU A 118 -33.61 -4.13 21.60
N GLY A 119 -33.28 -4.70 22.77
CA GLY A 119 -33.88 -5.89 23.42
C GLY A 119 -34.31 -7.07 22.54
N GLU A 120 -33.66 -7.30 21.40
CA GLU A 120 -34.14 -8.22 20.37
C GLU A 120 -33.09 -9.27 20.02
N TRP A 121 -33.53 -10.52 19.88
CA TRP A 121 -32.72 -11.61 19.37
C TRP A 121 -32.71 -11.59 17.84
N LEU A 122 -31.52 -11.40 17.28
CA LEU A 122 -31.26 -11.58 15.87
C LEU A 122 -30.82 -13.03 15.63
N GLN A 123 -31.65 -13.80 14.93
CA GLN A 123 -31.32 -15.15 14.48
C GLN A 123 -30.75 -15.10 13.06
N PHE A 124 -29.56 -15.67 12.88
CA PHE A 124 -28.91 -15.75 11.57
C PHE A 124 -29.27 -17.05 10.86
N ASP A 125 -29.39 -17.01 9.53
CA ASP A 125 -29.52 -18.22 8.71
C ASP A 125 -28.16 -18.91 8.52
N LEU A 126 -27.48 -19.19 9.63
CA LEU A 126 -26.14 -19.77 9.66
C LEU A 126 -26.03 -20.74 10.84
N ALA A 127 -25.74 -22.00 10.54
CA ALA A 127 -25.48 -22.99 11.58
C ALA A 127 -24.13 -22.72 12.24
N ILE A 128 -24.07 -22.81 13.58
CA ILE A 128 -22.82 -22.54 14.33
C ILE A 128 -21.69 -23.49 13.90
N GLN A 129 -22.03 -24.72 13.52
CA GLN A 129 -21.08 -25.72 13.06
C GLN A 129 -20.44 -25.40 11.70
N GLU A 130 -21.05 -24.49 10.92
CA GLU A 130 -20.57 -24.04 9.62
C GLU A 130 -19.68 -22.79 9.71
N LEU A 131 -19.46 -22.26 10.92
CA LEU A 131 -18.61 -21.08 11.12
C LEU A 131 -17.14 -21.41 10.84
N PRO A 132 -16.51 -20.81 9.81
CA PRO A 132 -15.07 -20.91 9.62
C PRO A 132 -14.29 -20.16 10.72
N ARG A 133 -13.02 -20.52 10.90
CA ARG A 133 -12.18 -19.97 11.98
C ARG A 133 -12.00 -18.45 11.88
N GLY A 134 -12.00 -17.90 10.66
CA GLY A 134 -11.90 -16.46 10.38
C GLY A 134 -13.24 -15.70 10.41
N SER A 135 -14.33 -16.28 10.93
CA SER A 135 -15.61 -15.58 10.96
C SER A 135 -15.60 -14.30 11.79
N CYS A 136 -16.16 -13.25 11.23
CA CYS A 136 -16.33 -11.94 11.84
C CYS A 136 -17.81 -11.54 11.84
N LEU A 137 -18.30 -11.12 13.01
CA LEU A 137 -19.59 -10.46 13.15
C LEU A 137 -19.39 -8.95 12.92
N CYS A 138 -20.10 -8.41 11.93
CA CYS A 138 -20.09 -6.99 11.59
C CYS A 138 -21.40 -6.35 12.05
N LEU A 139 -21.29 -5.24 12.77
CA LEU A 139 -22.40 -4.48 13.33
C LEU A 139 -22.36 -3.05 12.80
N ALA A 140 -23.53 -2.47 12.54
CA ALA A 140 -23.66 -1.04 12.28
C ALA A 140 -24.92 -0.49 12.92
N LEU A 141 -24.77 0.67 13.59
CA LEU A 141 -25.90 1.46 14.08
C LEU A 141 -26.31 2.44 13.00
N TRP A 142 -27.61 2.47 12.71
CA TRP A 142 -28.21 3.33 11.70
C TRP A 142 -29.27 4.22 12.33
N SER A 143 -29.50 5.37 11.71
CA SER A 143 -30.58 6.30 12.03
C SER A 143 -31.53 6.45 10.85
N GLU A 144 -32.83 6.59 11.10
CA GLU A 144 -33.88 6.88 10.11
C GLU A 144 -34.80 8.02 10.60
N ARG A 145 -35.44 8.77 9.71
CA ARG A 145 -36.40 9.81 10.10
C ARG A 145 -37.76 9.22 10.50
N GLY A 146 -38.31 9.64 11.63
CA GLY A 146 -39.58 9.14 12.16
C GLY A 146 -40.81 9.94 11.71
N SER A 147 -41.57 9.42 10.75
CA SER A 147 -43.00 9.75 10.54
C SER A 147 -43.72 8.64 9.77
N PRO A 148 -44.54 7.79 10.41
CA PRO A 148 -45.28 6.72 9.73
C PRO A 148 -46.33 7.22 8.72
N GLU A 149 -46.95 8.38 8.97
CA GLU A 149 -48.01 8.94 8.12
C GLU A 149 -47.48 9.56 6.82
N ARG A 150 -46.32 10.23 6.87
CA ARG A 150 -45.65 10.70 5.65
C ARG A 150 -45.03 9.54 4.86
N ARG A 151 -44.61 8.46 5.55
CA ARG A 151 -44.07 7.24 4.91
C ARG A 151 -45.07 6.61 3.95
N LYS A 152 -46.34 6.43 4.34
CA LYS A 152 -47.37 5.83 3.47
C LYS A 152 -47.71 6.64 2.23
N ILE A 153 -47.65 7.98 2.31
CA ILE A 153 -47.93 8.89 1.18
C ILE A 153 -46.71 8.94 0.23
N TRP A 154 -45.51 8.92 0.80
CA TRP A 154 -44.25 9.00 0.06
C TRP A 154 -43.80 7.65 -0.54
N GLU A 155 -44.05 6.51 0.14
CA GLU A 155 -43.72 5.15 -0.31
C GLU A 155 -44.39 4.77 -1.63
N ARG A 156 -45.55 5.39 -1.93
CA ARG A 156 -46.26 5.23 -3.22
C ARG A 156 -45.62 6.01 -4.37
N SER A 157 -44.70 6.93 -4.07
CA SER A 157 -44.22 7.96 -5.00
C SER A 157 -42.74 7.82 -5.36
N VAL A 158 -41.99 6.94 -4.68
CA VAL A 158 -40.52 6.97 -4.70
C VAL A 158 -39.88 5.57 -4.85
N GLY A 159 -38.89 5.47 -5.74
CA GLY A 159 -38.13 4.25 -6.03
C GLY A 159 -37.09 3.89 -4.95
N GLU A 160 -36.64 2.64 -4.97
CA GLU A 160 -35.78 2.00 -3.95
C GLU A 160 -34.50 2.79 -3.60
N ARG A 161 -33.88 3.46 -4.59
CA ARG A 161 -32.66 4.30 -4.42
C ARG A 161 -32.84 5.57 -3.61
N GLU A 162 -34.05 6.10 -3.51
CA GLU A 162 -34.32 7.30 -2.71
C GLU A 162 -34.64 6.95 -1.25
N ARG A 163 -34.99 5.68 -0.96
CA ARG A 163 -35.15 5.17 0.43
C ARG A 163 -33.85 5.16 1.21
N GLU A 164 -32.73 4.84 0.54
CA GLU A 164 -31.38 4.83 1.14
C GLU A 164 -30.89 6.23 1.56
N ARG A 165 -31.49 7.32 1.05
CA ARG A 165 -31.11 8.69 1.39
C ARG A 165 -31.69 9.20 2.72
N GLU A 166 -32.65 8.49 3.32
CA GLU A 166 -33.23 8.84 4.62
C GLU A 166 -32.62 8.07 5.79
N GLU A 167 -31.88 6.99 5.51
CA GLU A 167 -31.13 6.21 6.49
C GLU A 167 -29.66 6.69 6.51
N ALA A 168 -29.09 6.89 7.68
CA ALA A 168 -27.69 7.29 7.83
C ALA A 168 -26.98 6.43 8.88
N MET A 169 -25.85 5.84 8.50
CA MET A 169 -24.98 5.11 9.42
C MET A 169 -24.46 6.09 10.49
N VAL A 170 -24.64 5.73 11.75
CA VAL A 170 -24.13 6.46 12.91
C VAL A 170 -22.72 5.98 13.24
N GLY A 171 -22.50 4.66 13.15
CA GLY A 171 -21.19 4.06 13.34
C GLY A 171 -21.22 2.54 13.13
N TRP A 172 -20.04 1.93 13.06
CA TRP A 172 -19.86 0.50 12.80
C TRP A 172 -18.86 -0.14 13.77
N GLY A 173 -18.92 -1.46 13.93
CA GLY A 173 -17.96 -2.20 14.75
C GLY A 173 -17.97 -3.69 14.44
N ASN A 174 -16.79 -4.32 14.51
CA ASN A 174 -16.59 -5.71 14.09
C ASN A 174 -16.05 -6.56 15.24
N ILE A 175 -16.44 -7.83 15.30
CA ILE A 175 -16.03 -8.80 16.33
C ILE A 175 -15.59 -10.10 15.67
N ASN A 176 -14.37 -10.57 15.94
CA ASN A 176 -14.01 -11.94 15.62
C ASN A 176 -14.86 -12.89 16.45
N LEU A 177 -15.60 -13.80 15.80
CA LEU A 177 -16.47 -14.76 16.49
C LEU A 177 -15.69 -15.80 17.30
N PHE A 178 -14.38 -15.92 17.07
CA PHE A 178 -13.47 -16.74 17.86
C PHE A 178 -12.43 -15.85 18.53
N ASP A 179 -12.09 -16.16 19.79
CA ASP A 179 -11.01 -15.49 20.50
C ASP A 179 -9.62 -15.97 20.05
N PHE A 180 -8.56 -15.38 20.60
CA PHE A 180 -7.17 -15.75 20.25
C PHE A 180 -6.80 -17.19 20.64
N ARG A 181 -7.57 -17.83 21.53
CA ARG A 181 -7.41 -19.25 21.92
C ARG A 181 -8.27 -20.18 21.05
N GLY A 182 -9.03 -19.64 20.10
CA GLY A 182 -9.91 -20.40 19.23
C GLY A 182 -11.22 -20.84 19.88
N ARG A 183 -11.64 -20.21 20.96
CA ARG A 183 -12.94 -20.43 21.59
C ARG A 183 -13.97 -19.50 20.96
N LEU A 184 -15.19 -19.99 20.74
CA LEU A 184 -16.29 -19.14 20.28
C LEU A 184 -16.58 -18.08 21.35
N VAL A 185 -16.73 -16.83 20.93
CA VAL A 185 -17.11 -15.73 21.82
C VAL A 185 -18.49 -16.01 22.39
N HIS A 186 -18.65 -15.80 23.70
CA HIS A 186 -19.87 -16.10 24.44
C HIS A 186 -20.14 -15.03 25.50
N GLY A 187 -21.39 -14.97 25.99
CA GLY A 187 -21.79 -14.00 27.01
C GLY A 187 -21.92 -12.58 26.49
N ARG A 188 -21.84 -11.60 27.40
CA ARG A 188 -22.01 -10.18 27.09
C ARG A 188 -20.71 -9.56 26.60
N VAL A 189 -20.80 -8.80 25.52
CA VAL A 189 -19.69 -8.01 24.99
C VAL A 189 -20.15 -6.61 24.62
N CYS A 190 -19.25 -5.65 24.76
CA CYS A 190 -19.47 -4.26 24.39
C CYS A 190 -18.58 -3.89 23.21
N VAL A 191 -19.16 -3.32 22.16
CA VAL A 191 -18.47 -2.86 20.96
C VAL A 191 -18.55 -1.35 20.90
N ARG A 192 -17.40 -0.68 20.94
CA ARG A 192 -17.31 0.76 20.65
C ARG A 192 -17.34 0.95 19.14
N LEU A 193 -18.22 1.84 18.68
CA LEU A 193 -18.42 2.08 17.25
C LEU A 193 -17.41 3.09 16.71
N GLN A 194 -16.93 2.82 15.50
CA GLN A 194 -16.13 3.74 14.71
C GLN A 194 -17.02 4.59 13.81
N ALA A 195 -16.50 5.76 13.42
CA ALA A 195 -17.19 6.67 12.52
C ALA A 195 -17.45 6.00 11.15
N PRO A 196 -18.56 6.35 10.47
CA PRO A 196 -18.88 5.83 9.15
C PRO A 196 -17.73 6.07 8.15
N PRO A 197 -17.36 5.08 7.32
CA PRO A 197 -16.33 5.27 6.32
C PRO A 197 -16.81 6.26 5.24
N LYS A 198 -15.92 7.17 4.82
CA LYS A 198 -16.25 8.16 3.78
C LYS A 198 -16.51 7.47 2.43
N GLY A 199 -17.71 7.64 1.88
CA GLY A 199 -18.07 7.11 0.56
C GLY A 199 -18.33 5.60 0.54
N CYS A 200 -18.66 5.02 1.70
CA CYS A 200 -19.19 3.66 1.82
C CYS A 200 -20.72 3.73 1.89
N ASP A 201 -21.38 3.21 0.86
CA ASP A 201 -22.85 3.13 0.82
C ASP A 201 -23.37 1.77 1.34
N ASP A 202 -22.48 0.84 1.68
CA ASP A 202 -22.83 -0.49 2.19
C ASP A 202 -23.43 -0.45 3.60
N ARG A 203 -24.34 -1.39 3.88
CA ARG A 203 -25.03 -1.50 5.18
C ARG A 203 -24.11 -1.85 6.36
N LEU A 204 -23.00 -2.54 6.06
CA LEU A 204 -22.01 -3.05 7.01
C LEU A 204 -20.62 -2.83 6.43
N TYR A 205 -19.60 -2.78 7.30
CA TYR A 205 -18.22 -2.53 6.88
C TYR A 205 -17.28 -3.68 7.30
N PRO A 206 -17.26 -4.81 6.56
CA PRO A 206 -16.49 -6.00 6.95
C PRO A 206 -14.97 -5.85 6.83
N LEU A 207 -14.51 -4.91 6.00
CA LEU A 207 -13.07 -4.60 5.85
C LEU A 207 -12.51 -3.81 7.05
N GLY A 208 -13.38 -3.38 7.96
CA GLY A 208 -13.02 -2.65 9.16
C GLY A 208 -12.38 -3.51 10.24
N HIS A 209 -11.62 -2.88 11.11
CA HIS A 209 -10.91 -3.52 12.20
C HIS A 209 -11.86 -4.09 13.27
N THR A 210 -11.46 -5.21 13.86
CA THR A 210 -12.24 -5.90 14.89
C THR A 210 -11.83 -5.46 16.31
N GLY A 211 -12.77 -5.35 17.25
CA GLY A 211 -12.46 -5.07 18.65
C GLY A 211 -13.70 -5.02 19.54
N TYR A 212 -13.58 -5.52 20.77
CA TYR A 212 -14.64 -5.47 21.79
C TYR A 212 -14.05 -5.53 23.20
N SER A 213 -14.82 -5.11 24.20
CA SER A 213 -14.49 -5.21 25.63
C SER A 213 -15.50 -6.08 26.36
N SER A 214 -15.03 -6.95 27.26
CA SER A 214 -15.87 -7.76 28.15
C SER A 214 -16.19 -7.08 29.49
N SER A 215 -15.51 -5.98 29.83
CA SER A 215 -15.63 -5.28 31.13
C SER A 215 -16.34 -3.93 31.05
N GLY A 216 -16.71 -3.46 29.85
CA GLY A 216 -17.41 -2.18 29.66
C GLY A 216 -16.57 -0.92 29.94
N SER A 217 -15.28 -1.05 30.27
CA SER A 217 -14.35 0.09 30.38
C SER A 217 -13.32 0.06 29.24
N THR A 218 -13.10 1.22 28.62
CA THR A 218 -12.04 1.45 27.63
C THR A 218 -11.63 2.91 27.67
N THR A 219 -10.31 3.15 27.74
CA THR A 219 -9.66 4.46 27.61
C THR A 219 -9.97 5.11 26.26
N SER A 220 -10.01 6.44 26.25
CA SER A 220 -10.44 7.29 25.12
C SER A 220 -9.34 7.45 24.07
N GLY A 221 -9.63 7.06 22.83
CA GLY A 221 -8.85 7.42 21.64
C GLY A 221 -9.37 8.70 20.98
N VAL A 222 -8.47 9.46 20.35
CA VAL A 222 -8.77 10.69 19.60
C VAL A 222 -9.40 10.26 18.26
N ASP A 223 -10.58 10.79 17.94
CA ASP A 223 -11.47 10.46 16.78
C ASP A 223 -12.53 9.37 16.98
N GLU A 224 -12.77 8.91 18.22
CA GLU A 224 -13.80 7.91 18.52
C GLU A 224 -15.18 8.56 18.80
N VAL A 225 -16.25 7.98 18.23
CA VAL A 225 -17.61 8.28 18.69
C VAL A 225 -17.79 7.57 20.03
N ASP A 226 -18.30 8.26 21.06
CA ASP A 226 -18.57 7.65 22.38
C ASP A 226 -19.76 6.65 22.35
N THR A 227 -20.18 6.25 21.14
CA THR A 227 -21.29 5.34 20.91
C THR A 227 -20.83 3.89 21.04
N MET A 228 -21.57 3.11 21.83
CA MET A 228 -21.30 1.70 22.06
C MET A 228 -22.55 0.85 21.87
N ILE A 229 -22.40 -0.37 21.36
CA ILE A 229 -23.45 -1.41 21.32
C ILE A 229 -23.07 -2.52 22.28
N GLU A 230 -23.99 -2.84 23.20
CA GLU A 230 -23.89 -4.00 24.08
C GLU A 230 -24.69 -5.16 23.47
N VAL A 231 -24.06 -6.31 23.30
CA VAL A 231 -24.67 -7.52 22.73
C VAL A 231 -24.41 -8.73 23.63
N GLU A 232 -25.32 -9.69 23.64
CA GLU A 232 -25.17 -10.96 24.36
C GLU A 232 -25.30 -12.13 23.39
N PHE A 233 -24.30 -13.00 23.40
CA PHE A 233 -24.36 -14.27 22.68
C PHE A 233 -25.16 -15.28 23.50
N GLU A 234 -25.94 -16.10 22.79
CA GLU A 234 -26.69 -17.20 23.40
C GLU A 234 -25.78 -18.11 24.25
N LYS A 235 -26.20 -18.43 25.48
CA LYS A 235 -25.44 -19.28 26.39
C LYS A 235 -25.46 -20.73 25.86
N ARG A 236 -24.27 -21.27 25.57
CA ARG A 236 -24.06 -22.66 25.12
C ARG A 236 -22.81 -23.24 25.80
N PRO A 237 -22.67 -24.57 25.91
CA PRO A 237 -21.44 -25.18 26.41
C PRO A 237 -20.24 -24.72 25.57
N LEU A 238 -19.11 -24.41 26.22
CA LEU A 238 -17.98 -23.74 25.59
C LEU A 238 -17.32 -24.62 24.52
N PRO A 239 -17.32 -24.22 23.24
CA PRO A 239 -16.61 -24.97 22.23
C PRO A 239 -15.09 -24.74 22.30
N THR A 240 -14.29 -25.80 22.16
CA THR A 240 -12.86 -25.75 21.87
C THR A 240 -12.58 -25.94 20.37
N PRO A 241 -11.42 -25.42 19.90
CA PRO A 241 -10.92 -25.73 18.57
C PRO A 241 -10.31 -27.13 18.58
N SER A 242 -11.11 -28.15 18.31
CA SER A 242 -10.58 -29.43 17.83
C SER A 242 -10.74 -29.46 16.31
N LEU A 243 -9.62 -29.40 15.59
CA LEU A 243 -9.58 -29.95 14.23
C LEU A 243 -9.89 -31.45 14.35
N PRO A 244 -10.70 -32.03 13.46
CA PRO A 244 -11.03 -33.45 13.56
C PRO A 244 -9.75 -34.29 13.51
N SER A 245 -9.50 -35.09 14.56
CA SER A 245 -8.48 -36.15 14.56
C SER A 245 -8.97 -37.43 13.88
N ARG A 246 -10.23 -37.47 13.44
CA ARG A 246 -10.76 -38.61 12.71
C ARG A 246 -10.40 -38.51 11.24
N ARG A 247 -9.85 -39.60 10.71
CA ARG A 247 -9.81 -39.94 9.29
C ARG A 247 -11.06 -40.79 8.98
N PRO A 248 -12.25 -40.27 8.61
CA PRO A 248 -13.30 -41.14 8.12
C PRO A 248 -13.16 -41.28 6.60
N ALA A 249 -12.90 -42.50 6.13
CA ALA A 249 -13.33 -43.01 4.82
C ALA A 249 -12.87 -42.33 3.49
N TRP A 250 -11.74 -41.62 3.44
CA TRP A 250 -11.28 -40.99 2.17
C TRP A 250 -10.32 -41.84 1.30
N GLN A 251 -9.88 -43.02 1.76
CA GLN A 251 -9.00 -43.90 0.95
C GLN A 251 -9.64 -44.36 -0.38
N ARG A 252 -10.95 -44.15 -0.58
CA ARG A 252 -11.68 -44.51 -1.81
C ARG A 252 -11.57 -43.53 -2.98
N TRP A 253 -11.01 -42.33 -2.79
CA TRP A 253 -11.00 -41.27 -3.84
C TRP A 253 -9.65 -41.11 -4.56
N ARG A 254 -8.69 -42.01 -4.31
CA ARG A 254 -7.35 -42.00 -4.94
C ARG A 254 -7.32 -42.47 -6.41
N SER A 255 -8.46 -42.74 -7.04
CA SER A 255 -8.54 -43.37 -8.37
C SER A 255 -9.27 -42.53 -9.44
N GLY A 256 -9.24 -41.20 -9.33
CA GLY A 256 -9.79 -40.30 -10.35
C GLY A 256 -8.70 -39.75 -11.26
N THR A 257 -8.82 -40.02 -12.57
CA THR A 257 -7.96 -39.52 -13.65
C THR A 257 -7.79 -37.99 -13.58
N PRO A 258 -6.59 -37.44 -13.87
CA PRO A 258 -6.41 -35.99 -13.92
C PRO A 258 -7.27 -35.41 -15.05
N LEU A 259 -8.32 -34.68 -14.71
CA LEU A 259 -9.07 -33.91 -15.71
C LEU A 259 -8.31 -32.62 -15.98
N THR A 260 -7.96 -32.42 -17.25
CA THR A 260 -7.45 -31.17 -17.81
C THR A 260 -8.31 -29.98 -17.36
N PRO A 261 -7.74 -28.78 -17.17
CA PRO A 261 -8.51 -27.60 -16.80
C PRO A 261 -9.51 -27.28 -17.91
N VAL A 262 -10.79 -27.62 -17.69
CA VAL A 262 -11.85 -27.27 -18.63
C VAL A 262 -12.05 -25.77 -18.55
N ALA A 263 -11.76 -25.10 -19.65
CA ALA A 263 -12.24 -23.76 -19.94
C ALA A 263 -13.77 -23.82 -20.10
N ALA A 264 -14.52 -23.78 -18.98
CA ALA A 264 -15.94 -23.39 -18.91
C ALA A 264 -16.43 -23.36 -17.45
N GLY A 265 -16.79 -22.16 -16.95
CA GLY A 265 -17.86 -21.99 -15.95
C GLY A 265 -17.46 -21.80 -14.47
N GLY A 266 -17.08 -20.57 -14.10
CA GLY A 266 -17.18 -20.00 -12.73
C GLY A 266 -16.37 -20.66 -11.60
N GLU A 267 -16.45 -20.08 -10.40
CA GLU A 267 -15.79 -20.55 -9.17
C GLU A 267 -16.04 -22.05 -8.88
N GLY A 268 -17.25 -22.54 -9.18
CA GLY A 268 -17.61 -23.95 -9.03
C GLY A 268 -16.83 -24.91 -9.93
N GLY A 269 -16.29 -24.46 -11.07
CA GLY A 269 -15.41 -25.25 -11.94
C GLY A 269 -14.05 -25.52 -11.31
N VAL A 270 -13.44 -24.48 -10.70
CA VAL A 270 -12.12 -24.55 -10.05
C VAL A 270 -12.15 -25.50 -8.87
N TRP A 271 -13.16 -25.38 -7.98
CA TRP A 271 -13.28 -26.25 -6.82
C TRP A 271 -13.49 -27.72 -7.21
N ARG A 272 -14.22 -28.02 -8.29
CA ARG A 272 -14.39 -29.40 -8.79
C ARG A 272 -13.09 -30.01 -9.28
N ALA A 273 -12.20 -29.21 -9.88
CA ALA A 273 -10.90 -29.66 -10.39
C ALA A 273 -9.78 -29.69 -9.33
N ARG A 274 -10.07 -29.42 -8.04
CA ARG A 274 -9.08 -29.23 -6.96
C ARG A 274 -8.05 -30.35 -6.79
N GLN A 275 -8.41 -31.60 -7.11
CA GLN A 275 -7.51 -32.76 -6.98
C GLN A 275 -6.35 -32.75 -8.00
N GLY A 276 -6.50 -32.05 -9.13
CA GLY A 276 -5.43 -31.82 -10.11
C GLY A 276 -4.72 -30.47 -9.95
N ALA A 277 -5.16 -29.63 -9.01
CA ALA A 277 -4.77 -28.24 -8.90
C ALA A 277 -3.48 -27.99 -8.07
N GLY A 278 -2.52 -28.91 -8.16
CA GLY A 278 -1.23 -28.80 -7.46
C GLY A 278 -0.20 -27.88 -8.12
N GLY A 279 -0.51 -27.24 -9.26
CA GLY A 279 0.44 -26.33 -9.94
C GLY A 279 0.68 -25.02 -9.16
N ALA A 280 1.89 -24.45 -9.28
CA ALA A 280 2.38 -23.31 -8.50
C ALA A 280 1.57 -21.98 -8.60
N GLY A 281 0.56 -21.88 -9.46
CA GLY A 281 -0.26 -20.67 -9.67
C GLY A 281 -1.77 -20.80 -9.36
N LEU A 282 -2.23 -22.00 -8.98
CA LEU A 282 -3.64 -22.30 -8.65
C LEU A 282 -4.06 -22.02 -7.19
N PRO A 283 -3.17 -21.99 -6.17
CA PRO A 283 -3.59 -21.89 -4.78
C PRO A 283 -4.43 -20.65 -4.42
N PRO A 284 -4.11 -19.41 -4.86
CA PRO A 284 -4.98 -18.25 -4.58
C PRO A 284 -6.39 -18.41 -5.17
N CYS A 285 -6.49 -18.83 -6.43
CA CYS A 285 -7.77 -19.04 -7.10
C CYS A 285 -8.58 -20.18 -6.46
N LEU A 286 -7.91 -21.20 -5.93
CA LEU A 286 -8.58 -22.30 -5.22
C LEU A 286 -9.12 -21.84 -3.86
N VAL A 287 -8.40 -20.97 -3.14
CA VAL A 287 -8.85 -20.36 -1.89
C VAL A 287 -10.08 -19.47 -2.12
N GLU A 288 -10.09 -18.70 -3.20
CA GLU A 288 -11.24 -17.88 -3.62
C GLU A 288 -12.46 -18.73 -4.00
N ALA A 289 -12.26 -19.91 -4.57
CA ALA A 289 -13.34 -20.81 -4.98
C ALA A 289 -13.99 -21.60 -3.82
N VAL A 290 -13.48 -21.49 -2.59
CA VAL A 290 -14.00 -22.22 -1.43
C VAL A 290 -15.27 -21.56 -0.93
N ARG A 291 -16.35 -22.33 -0.75
CA ARG A 291 -17.51 -21.85 -0.01
C ARG A 291 -17.21 -21.88 1.49
N TRP A 292 -16.94 -20.73 2.09
CA TRP A 292 -16.52 -20.66 3.49
C TRP A 292 -17.63 -20.99 4.49
N ALA A 293 -18.89 -20.81 4.10
CA ALA A 293 -20.08 -21.36 4.79
C ALA A 293 -20.30 -22.87 4.47
N SER A 294 -19.22 -23.64 4.41
CA SER A 294 -19.25 -25.09 4.27
C SER A 294 -18.06 -25.72 5.00
N ARG A 295 -18.31 -26.27 6.19
CA ARG A 295 -17.29 -26.96 6.99
C ARG A 295 -16.60 -28.07 6.21
N ASP A 296 -17.32 -28.75 5.32
CA ASP A 296 -16.79 -29.85 4.51
C ASP A 296 -15.80 -29.35 3.46
N GLN A 297 -16.09 -28.22 2.81
CA GLN A 297 -15.15 -27.62 1.86
C GLN A 297 -13.93 -27.04 2.56
N VAL A 298 -14.13 -26.30 3.66
CA VAL A 298 -13.03 -25.74 4.47
C VAL A 298 -12.10 -26.84 4.98
N SER A 299 -12.67 -27.95 5.47
CA SER A 299 -11.89 -29.11 5.91
C SER A 299 -11.08 -29.74 4.78
N GLN A 300 -11.67 -29.86 3.58
CA GLN A 300 -10.97 -30.37 2.40
C GLN A 300 -9.82 -29.44 1.99
N LEU A 301 -10.04 -28.12 2.00
CA LEU A 301 -8.99 -27.13 1.73
C LEU A 301 -7.82 -27.30 2.70
N TYR A 302 -8.08 -27.37 4.00
CA TYR A 302 -7.05 -27.53 5.02
C TYR A 302 -6.25 -28.83 4.87
N LEU A 303 -6.86 -29.89 4.34
CA LEU A 303 -6.15 -31.13 4.02
C LEU A 303 -5.28 -30.97 2.77
N LEU A 304 -5.82 -30.39 1.69
CA LEU A 304 -5.06 -30.11 0.46
C LEU A 304 -3.84 -29.22 0.73
N MET A 305 -4.00 -28.21 1.58
CA MET A 305 -2.94 -27.30 2.02
C MET A 305 -1.73 -28.00 2.62
N LYS A 306 -1.90 -29.17 3.26
CA LYS A 306 -0.79 -29.94 3.83
C LYS A 306 0.08 -30.58 2.76
N GLU A 307 -0.47 -30.77 1.56
CA GLU A 307 0.17 -31.44 0.43
C GLU A 307 0.54 -30.46 -0.71
N TRP A 308 0.22 -29.17 -0.57
CA TRP A 308 0.60 -28.17 -1.57
C TRP A 308 2.12 -28.08 -1.74
N PRO A 309 2.60 -27.98 -2.99
CA PRO A 309 4.00 -27.70 -3.23
C PRO A 309 4.38 -26.30 -2.74
N PRO A 310 5.69 -26.00 -2.63
CA PRO A 310 6.16 -24.67 -2.28
C PRO A 310 5.51 -23.57 -3.13
N LEU A 311 4.80 -22.67 -2.47
CA LEU A 311 4.22 -21.49 -3.11
C LEU A 311 5.31 -20.53 -3.55
N SER A 312 5.11 -19.86 -4.69
CA SER A 312 5.96 -18.74 -5.08
C SER A 312 5.77 -17.56 -4.10
N PRO A 313 6.75 -16.64 -3.99
CA PRO A 313 6.58 -15.43 -3.20
C PRO A 313 5.38 -14.59 -3.64
N GLU A 314 5.10 -14.51 -4.94
CA GLU A 314 3.98 -13.77 -5.51
C GLU A 314 2.63 -14.34 -5.03
N ALA A 315 2.45 -15.65 -5.15
CA ALA A 315 1.23 -16.33 -4.69
C ALA A 315 1.07 -16.20 -3.17
N SER A 316 2.17 -16.26 -2.42
CA SER A 316 2.13 -16.11 -0.96
C SER A 316 1.78 -14.67 -0.53
N LEU A 317 2.30 -13.66 -1.22
CA LEU A 317 1.95 -12.26 -0.98
C LEU A 317 0.48 -11.98 -1.31
N GLU A 318 -0.05 -12.60 -2.37
CA GLU A 318 -1.46 -12.51 -2.74
C GLU A 318 -2.38 -13.08 -1.65
N LEU A 319 -2.03 -14.24 -1.10
CA LEU A 319 -2.74 -14.83 0.03
C LEU A 319 -2.65 -13.97 1.31
N LEU A 320 -1.71 -13.03 1.39
CA LEU A 320 -1.62 -12.06 2.49
C LEU A 320 -2.33 -10.73 2.19
N ALA A 321 -2.63 -10.45 0.92
CA ALA A 321 -3.02 -9.13 0.44
C ALA A 321 -4.44 -8.69 0.77
N GLY A 322 -5.32 -9.62 1.14
CA GLY A 322 -6.72 -9.35 1.45
C GLY A 322 -7.10 -9.63 2.91
N PRO A 323 -8.16 -8.98 3.43
CA PRO A 323 -8.79 -9.31 4.71
C PRO A 323 -9.50 -10.68 4.70
N SER A 324 -9.58 -11.34 3.54
CA SER A 324 -10.28 -12.60 3.29
C SER A 324 -9.48 -13.86 3.53
N ALA A 325 -8.26 -13.73 4.07
CA ALA A 325 -7.41 -14.87 4.28
C ALA A 325 -7.65 -15.47 5.66
N ASP A 326 -8.23 -16.67 5.64
CA ASP A 326 -8.32 -17.57 6.78
C ASP A 326 -6.97 -17.69 7.53
N PRO A 327 -6.96 -17.76 8.88
CA PRO A 327 -5.73 -17.81 9.66
C PRO A 327 -4.77 -18.94 9.27
N ALA A 328 -5.27 -20.11 8.85
CA ALA A 328 -4.43 -21.23 8.43
C ALA A 328 -3.81 -20.95 7.05
N VAL A 329 -4.56 -20.35 6.13
CA VAL A 329 -4.08 -19.93 4.80
C VAL A 329 -2.95 -18.90 4.95
N ARG A 330 -3.15 -17.87 5.79
CA ARG A 330 -2.12 -16.87 6.08
C ARG A 330 -0.88 -17.49 6.71
N CYS A 331 -1.06 -18.40 7.68
CA CYS A 331 0.05 -19.11 8.31
C CYS A 331 0.88 -19.89 7.29
N LEU A 332 0.23 -20.58 6.36
CA LEU A 332 0.90 -21.30 5.29
C LEU A 332 1.67 -20.34 4.36
N ALA A 333 1.04 -19.27 3.89
CA ALA A 333 1.68 -18.25 3.05
C ALA A 333 2.95 -17.67 3.71
N VAL A 334 2.87 -17.30 5.00
CA VAL A 334 4.03 -16.81 5.76
C VAL A 334 5.15 -17.84 5.83
N ARG A 335 4.83 -19.12 6.06
CA ARG A 335 5.84 -20.20 6.08
C ARG A 335 6.53 -20.37 4.75
N HIS A 336 5.82 -20.23 3.63
CA HIS A 336 6.44 -20.29 2.30
C HIS A 336 7.31 -19.07 2.02
N LEU A 337 6.88 -17.86 2.40
CA LEU A 337 7.71 -16.66 2.30
C LEU A 337 9.00 -16.77 3.10
N ASP A 338 8.93 -17.23 4.35
CA ASP A 338 10.10 -17.39 5.22
C ASP A 338 11.14 -18.35 4.63
N ARG A 339 10.68 -19.43 3.97
CA ARG A 339 11.54 -20.41 3.30
C ARG A 339 12.09 -19.90 1.96
N ALA A 340 11.29 -19.16 1.20
CA ALA A 340 11.63 -18.76 -0.16
C ALA A 340 12.48 -17.46 -0.22
N LEU A 341 12.31 -16.54 0.73
CA LEU A 341 12.92 -15.22 0.66
C LEU A 341 14.19 -15.09 1.51
N SER A 342 15.25 -14.57 0.88
CA SER A 342 16.40 -14.02 1.58
C SER A 342 16.02 -12.72 2.31
N ASP A 343 16.86 -12.26 3.24
CA ASP A 343 16.62 -11.01 3.96
C ASP A 343 16.53 -9.79 3.02
N ASP A 344 17.39 -9.74 2.00
CA ASP A 344 17.38 -8.68 0.99
C ASP A 344 16.16 -8.73 0.07
N ALA A 345 15.58 -9.91 -0.12
CA ALA A 345 14.35 -10.08 -0.88
C ALA A 345 13.13 -9.72 -0.04
N LEU A 346 13.08 -10.16 1.23
CA LEU A 346 12.04 -9.82 2.20
C LEU A 346 11.94 -8.31 2.42
N LEU A 347 13.07 -7.62 2.49
CA LEU A 347 13.12 -6.17 2.63
C LEU A 347 12.39 -5.43 1.50
N GLN A 348 12.37 -5.98 0.28
CA GLN A 348 11.64 -5.40 -0.85
C GLN A 348 10.13 -5.45 -0.72
N TYR A 349 9.60 -6.23 0.22
CA TYR A 349 8.17 -6.37 0.47
C TYR A 349 7.80 -5.85 1.86
N MET A 350 8.74 -5.25 2.59
CA MET A 350 8.56 -4.86 3.99
C MET A 350 7.36 -3.91 4.18
N LEU A 351 7.18 -2.93 3.28
CA LEU A 351 6.03 -2.03 3.34
C LEU A 351 4.71 -2.81 3.29
N GLN A 352 4.55 -3.70 2.32
CA GLN A 352 3.34 -4.49 2.13
C GLN A 352 3.12 -5.51 3.25
N LEU A 353 4.20 -6.10 3.78
CA LEU A 353 4.12 -7.02 4.92
C LEU A 353 3.70 -6.28 6.21
N VAL A 354 4.19 -5.06 6.44
CA VAL A 354 3.73 -4.22 7.56
C VAL A 354 2.26 -3.83 7.39
N GLN A 355 1.81 -3.48 6.18
CA GLN A 355 0.38 -3.23 5.94
C GLN A 355 -0.47 -4.49 6.14
N SER A 356 0.05 -5.67 5.75
CA SER A 356 -0.63 -6.95 5.93
C SER A 356 -0.86 -7.33 7.39
N LEU A 357 -0.09 -6.77 8.33
CA LEU A 357 -0.33 -6.94 9.78
C LEU A 357 -1.66 -6.30 10.24
N LYS A 358 -2.19 -5.30 9.53
CA LYS A 358 -3.52 -4.71 9.83
C LYS A 358 -4.67 -5.69 9.61
N HIS A 359 -4.43 -6.72 8.79
CA HIS A 359 -5.40 -7.77 8.47
C HIS A 359 -5.27 -9.02 9.34
N GLU A 360 -4.33 -9.04 10.30
CA GLU A 360 -4.22 -10.15 11.22
C GLU A 360 -5.38 -10.13 12.22
N HIS A 361 -6.03 -11.29 12.39
CA HIS A 361 -7.16 -11.44 13.29
C HIS A 361 -6.76 -11.20 14.75
N TYR A 362 -5.51 -11.53 15.09
CA TYR A 362 -4.96 -11.45 16.43
C TYR A 362 -3.59 -10.79 16.42
N LEU A 363 -3.24 -10.17 17.54
CA LEU A 363 -1.92 -9.55 17.72
C LEU A 363 -0.79 -10.56 17.53
N HIS A 364 -0.91 -11.76 18.13
CA HIS A 364 0.01 -12.85 17.88
C HIS A 364 -0.34 -13.57 16.58
N SER A 365 0.49 -13.40 15.56
CA SER A 365 0.31 -13.97 14.23
C SER A 365 1.62 -14.51 13.67
N SER A 366 1.52 -15.44 12.70
CA SER A 366 2.72 -15.99 12.03
C SER A 366 3.52 -14.88 11.34
N LEU A 367 2.85 -13.90 10.74
CA LEU A 367 3.49 -12.78 10.05
C LEU A 367 4.27 -11.89 11.03
N LEU A 368 3.69 -11.53 12.18
CA LEU A 368 4.39 -10.75 13.20
C LEU A 368 5.61 -11.52 13.73
N CYS A 369 5.47 -12.82 14.00
CA CYS A 369 6.58 -13.66 14.44
C CYS A 369 7.71 -13.72 13.41
N LEU A 370 7.39 -13.83 12.11
CA LEU A 370 8.38 -13.80 11.04
C LEU A 370 9.16 -12.48 11.04
N LEU A 371 8.44 -11.36 11.03
CA LEU A 371 9.03 -10.02 10.95
C LEU A 371 9.87 -9.68 12.19
N LEU A 372 9.41 -10.03 13.39
CA LEU A 372 10.18 -9.87 14.62
C LEU A 372 11.43 -10.76 14.61
N ARG A 373 11.30 -12.06 14.30
CA ARG A 373 12.43 -12.99 14.30
C ARG A 373 13.50 -12.56 13.29
N ARG A 374 13.13 -12.31 12.04
CA ARG A 374 14.09 -11.88 11.00
C ARG A 374 14.64 -10.49 11.26
N GLY A 375 13.81 -9.57 11.76
CA GLY A 375 14.22 -8.21 12.12
C GLY A 375 15.22 -8.16 13.28
N LEU A 376 15.08 -9.02 14.28
CA LEU A 376 16.03 -9.12 15.40
C LEU A 376 17.33 -9.82 15.00
N CYS A 377 17.30 -10.73 14.01
CA CYS A 377 18.50 -11.36 13.48
C CYS A 377 19.26 -10.49 12.46
N ASN A 378 18.64 -9.45 11.92
CA ASN A 378 19.23 -8.59 10.90
C ASN A 378 18.91 -7.12 11.16
N ALA A 379 19.90 -6.36 11.63
CA ALA A 379 19.75 -4.96 12.04
C ALA A 379 19.17 -4.06 10.94
N ARG A 380 19.44 -4.32 9.66
CA ARG A 380 18.87 -3.55 8.54
C ARG A 380 17.38 -3.82 8.38
N LEU A 381 16.97 -5.09 8.41
CA LEU A 381 15.56 -5.48 8.35
C LEU A 381 14.79 -4.93 9.55
N GLY A 382 15.32 -5.14 10.77
CA GLY A 382 14.68 -4.67 12.00
C GLY A 382 14.54 -3.16 12.06
N HIS A 383 15.57 -2.42 11.64
CA HIS A 383 15.55 -0.96 11.57
C HIS A 383 14.43 -0.45 10.65
N ILE A 384 14.31 -1.01 9.45
CA ILE A 384 13.27 -0.61 8.50
C ILE A 384 11.88 -1.02 9.00
N PHE A 385 11.74 -2.22 9.58
CA PHE A 385 10.50 -2.68 10.22
C PHE A 385 10.03 -1.71 11.30
N PHE A 386 10.92 -1.28 12.22
CA PHE A 386 10.59 -0.31 13.25
C PHE A 386 10.10 1.01 12.67
N TRP A 387 10.82 1.58 11.70
CA TRP A 387 10.45 2.87 11.14
C TRP A 387 9.15 2.81 10.33
N HIS A 388 8.84 1.67 9.70
CA HIS A 388 7.56 1.46 9.04
C HIS A 388 6.40 1.38 10.05
N LEU A 389 6.57 0.66 11.17
CA LEU A 389 5.59 0.69 12.26
C LEU A 389 5.44 2.12 12.83
N LYS A 390 6.55 2.81 13.07
CA LYS A 390 6.53 4.16 13.64
C LYS A 390 5.79 5.15 12.72
N ALA A 391 6.00 5.08 11.41
CA ALA A 391 5.33 5.93 10.42
C ALA A 391 3.81 5.71 10.40
N GLU A 392 3.34 4.48 10.64
CA GLU A 392 1.93 4.11 10.66
C GLU A 392 1.28 4.25 12.04
N SER A 393 2.04 4.52 13.10
CA SER A 393 1.56 4.42 14.49
C SER A 393 0.38 5.33 14.85
N GLU A 394 0.27 6.48 14.19
CA GLU A 394 -0.85 7.43 14.37
C GLU A 394 -2.08 7.06 13.57
N LEU A 395 -1.90 6.31 12.48
CA LEU A 395 -2.96 5.84 11.60
C LEU A 395 -3.39 4.41 11.95
N TRP A 396 -2.72 3.80 12.92
CA TRP A 396 -3.01 2.43 13.30
C TRP A 396 -4.35 2.37 14.04
N PRO A 397 -5.30 1.57 13.57
CA PRO A 397 -6.68 1.55 14.10
C PRO A 397 -6.78 1.24 15.59
N ARG A 398 -5.86 0.44 16.09
CA ARG A 398 -5.73 0.03 17.50
C ARG A 398 -4.33 0.37 17.99
N ARG A 399 -4.16 1.59 18.49
CA ARG A 399 -2.82 2.13 18.83
C ARG A 399 -2.07 1.22 19.80
N GLU A 400 -2.76 0.59 20.73
CA GLU A 400 -2.20 -0.38 21.68
C GLU A 400 -1.57 -1.61 20.98
N HIS A 401 -2.13 -2.07 19.85
CA HIS A 401 -1.56 -3.19 19.10
C HIS A 401 -0.21 -2.83 18.49
N ILE A 402 -0.12 -1.70 17.79
CA ILE A 402 1.14 -1.32 17.14
C ILE A 402 2.22 -0.97 18.17
N LEU A 403 1.84 -0.36 19.29
CA LEU A 403 2.75 -0.09 20.39
C LEU A 403 3.28 -1.40 21.00
N ALA A 404 2.45 -2.43 21.19
CA ALA A 404 2.90 -3.74 21.66
C ALA A 404 3.87 -4.42 20.68
N MET A 405 3.65 -4.30 19.36
CA MET A 405 4.58 -4.81 18.34
C MET A 405 5.94 -4.09 18.41
N MET A 406 5.92 -2.76 18.52
CA MET A 406 7.13 -1.96 18.66
C MET A 406 7.86 -2.25 19.97
N GLU A 407 7.14 -2.42 21.07
CA GLU A 407 7.69 -2.80 22.37
C GLU A 407 8.40 -4.16 22.28
N ALA A 408 7.76 -5.17 21.69
CA ALA A 408 8.37 -6.50 21.51
C ALA A 408 9.70 -6.42 20.74
N TYR A 409 9.75 -5.63 19.67
CA TYR A 409 10.98 -5.40 18.93
C TYR A 409 12.05 -4.68 19.77
N CYS A 410 11.68 -3.59 20.45
CA CYS A 410 12.59 -2.83 21.32
C CYS A 410 13.15 -3.70 22.45
N ARG A 411 12.34 -4.56 23.06
CA ARG A 411 12.83 -5.49 24.09
C ARG A 411 13.86 -6.48 23.53
N GLY A 412 13.64 -6.98 22.32
CA GLY A 412 14.58 -7.89 21.63
C GLY A 412 15.91 -7.23 21.24
N LEU A 413 15.94 -5.90 21.03
CA LEU A 413 17.18 -5.17 20.73
C LEU A 413 18.17 -5.09 21.91
N GLY A 414 17.69 -5.28 23.14
CA GLY A 414 18.46 -5.01 24.35
C GLY A 414 18.73 -3.51 24.59
N ALA A 415 19.34 -3.18 25.73
CA ALA A 415 19.49 -1.80 26.19
C ALA A 415 20.28 -0.91 25.20
N ALA A 416 21.41 -1.38 24.68
CA ALA A 416 22.24 -0.62 23.76
C ALA A 416 21.53 -0.30 22.44
N GLY A 417 20.83 -1.29 21.86
CA GLY A 417 20.08 -1.10 20.62
C GLY A 417 18.92 -0.11 20.80
N VAL A 418 18.19 -0.20 21.92
CA VAL A 418 17.10 0.75 22.25
C VAL A 418 17.63 2.17 22.42
N VAL A 419 18.78 2.36 23.08
CA VAL A 419 19.39 3.70 23.22
C VAL A 419 19.74 4.28 21.84
N GLY A 420 20.35 3.49 20.96
CA GLY A 420 20.67 3.92 19.59
C GLY A 420 19.42 4.36 18.83
N LEU A 421 18.35 3.57 18.91
CA LEU A 421 17.08 3.87 18.26
C LEU A 421 16.37 5.08 18.86
N ALA A 422 16.38 5.23 20.19
CA ALA A 422 15.82 6.37 20.89
C ALA A 422 16.53 7.67 20.50
N ARG A 423 17.86 7.65 20.33
CA ARG A 423 18.61 8.81 19.83
C ARG A 423 18.17 9.22 18.43
N GLN A 424 17.89 8.27 17.54
CA GLN A 424 17.33 8.58 16.22
C GLN A 424 15.94 9.21 16.32
N VAL A 425 15.05 8.66 17.16
CA VAL A 425 13.70 9.19 17.38
C VAL A 425 13.77 10.63 17.92
N THR A 426 14.64 10.90 18.89
CA THR A 426 14.88 12.24 19.42
C THR A 426 15.41 13.19 18.34
N ALA A 427 16.36 12.74 17.51
CA ALA A 427 16.90 13.57 16.43
C ALA A 427 15.83 13.94 15.40
N VAL A 428 14.99 12.99 14.98
CA VAL A 428 13.88 13.25 14.06
C VAL A 428 12.87 14.24 14.67
N ALA A 429 12.53 14.09 15.95
CA ALA A 429 11.66 15.04 16.64
C ALA A 429 12.28 16.45 16.73
N THR A 430 13.61 16.53 16.93
CA THR A 430 14.33 17.81 16.92
C THR A 430 14.36 18.45 15.53
N MET A 431 14.53 17.66 14.45
CA MET A 431 14.40 18.15 13.07
C MET A 431 12.99 18.68 12.79
N ALA A 432 11.96 18.02 13.29
CA ALA A 432 10.56 18.45 13.17
C ALA A 432 10.32 19.82 13.82
N ARG A 433 10.76 20.00 15.07
CA ARG A 433 10.68 21.28 15.79
C ARG A 433 11.44 22.37 15.05
N LEU A 434 12.63 22.06 14.53
CA LEU A 434 13.44 23.00 13.75
C LEU A 434 12.75 23.42 12.46
N ALA A 435 12.24 22.46 11.68
CA ALA A 435 11.56 22.71 10.42
C ALA A 435 10.30 23.56 10.61
N HIS A 436 9.50 23.25 11.63
CA HIS A 436 8.36 24.06 12.02
C HIS A 436 8.78 25.48 12.40
N SER A 437 9.80 25.64 13.25
CA SER A 437 10.29 26.96 13.67
C SER A 437 10.84 27.79 12.51
N VAL A 438 11.56 27.19 11.57
CA VAL A 438 12.07 27.85 10.36
C VAL A 438 10.92 28.35 9.48
N ARG A 439 9.85 27.57 9.37
CA ARG A 439 8.69 27.92 8.54
C ARG A 439 7.88 29.07 9.13
N GLU A 440 7.68 29.09 10.45
CA GLU A 440 6.83 30.07 11.12
C GLU A 440 7.57 31.37 11.48
N LYS A 441 8.87 31.31 11.79
CA LYS A 441 9.60 32.46 12.38
C LYS A 441 10.56 33.18 11.42
N ALA A 442 10.73 32.68 10.20
CA ALA A 442 11.62 33.29 9.22
C ALA A 442 10.97 33.37 7.83
N GLU A 443 11.26 34.43 7.10
CA GLU A 443 10.67 34.70 5.78
C GLU A 443 11.72 34.77 4.67
N GLY A 444 11.31 34.34 3.48
CA GLY A 444 12.11 34.43 2.25
C GLY A 444 13.55 33.93 2.42
N ALA A 445 14.50 34.74 1.95
CA ALA A 445 15.93 34.41 1.93
C ALA A 445 16.56 34.23 3.33
N LYS A 446 15.96 34.79 4.39
CA LYS A 446 16.48 34.72 5.77
C LYS A 446 16.28 33.35 6.43
N LYS A 447 15.45 32.46 5.85
CA LYS A 447 15.19 31.11 6.38
C LYS A 447 16.46 30.28 6.56
N THR A 448 17.40 30.37 5.63
CA THR A 448 18.67 29.62 5.71
C THR A 448 19.59 30.18 6.80
N GLU A 449 19.65 31.49 6.98
CA GLU A 449 20.43 32.11 8.05
C GLU A 449 19.86 31.75 9.43
N TYR A 450 18.53 31.83 9.58
CA TYR A 450 17.84 31.41 10.79
C TYR A 450 18.10 29.93 11.13
N LEU A 451 18.04 29.04 10.14
CA LEU A 451 18.37 27.62 10.31
C LEU A 451 19.80 27.45 10.85
N LYS A 452 20.78 28.12 10.23
CA LYS A 452 22.19 28.01 10.63
C LYS A 452 22.42 28.48 12.07
N GLY A 453 21.88 29.65 12.43
CA GLY A 453 21.97 30.15 13.81
C GLY A 453 21.30 29.23 14.84
N LYS A 454 20.24 28.50 14.46
CA LYS A 454 19.63 27.49 15.33
C LYS A 454 20.47 26.23 15.49
N LEU A 455 21.10 25.76 14.42
CA LEU A 455 21.96 24.56 14.45
C LEU A 455 23.21 24.74 15.31
N GLU A 456 23.67 25.97 15.52
CA GLU A 456 24.79 26.30 16.41
C GLU A 456 24.41 26.25 17.91
N GLN A 457 23.12 26.28 18.25
CA GLN A 457 22.68 26.17 19.63
C GLN A 457 22.90 24.75 20.19
N THR A 458 23.32 24.66 21.45
CA THR A 458 23.72 23.39 22.11
C THR A 458 22.64 22.31 22.07
N GLU A 459 21.35 22.68 22.18
CA GLU A 459 20.23 21.73 22.12
C GLU A 459 20.18 20.94 20.79
N TYR A 460 20.34 21.65 19.67
CA TYR A 460 20.26 21.08 18.33
C TYR A 460 21.55 20.32 17.98
N SER A 461 22.71 20.90 18.31
CA SER A 461 24.00 20.27 18.01
C SER A 461 24.21 18.97 18.77
N HIS A 462 23.77 18.86 20.02
CA HIS A 462 23.84 17.60 20.78
C HIS A 462 22.90 16.52 20.21
N SER A 463 21.68 16.90 19.85
CA SER A 463 20.65 15.95 19.38
C SER A 463 20.88 15.45 17.95
N LEU A 464 21.54 16.24 17.10
CA LEU A 464 21.66 15.99 15.67
C LEU A 464 23.04 15.50 15.25
N GLN A 465 23.93 15.14 16.17
CA GLN A 465 25.29 14.69 15.85
C GLN A 465 25.64 13.33 16.48
N HIS A 466 26.62 12.64 15.89
CA HIS A 466 27.18 11.37 16.37
C HIS A 466 26.13 10.28 16.59
N LEU A 467 25.19 10.12 15.66
CA LEU A 467 24.08 9.17 15.75
C LEU A 467 24.00 8.30 14.50
N PRO A 468 23.47 7.08 14.59
CA PRO A 468 23.16 6.29 13.40
C PRO A 468 22.08 6.99 12.56
N SER A 469 22.16 6.87 11.24
CA SER A 469 21.21 7.51 10.33
C SER A 469 19.85 6.79 10.34
N PRO A 470 18.73 7.52 10.47
CA PRO A 470 17.39 6.96 10.28
C PRO A 470 17.17 6.34 8.88
N LEU A 471 17.91 6.81 7.86
CA LEU A 471 17.81 6.24 6.51
C LEU A 471 18.56 4.92 6.36
N HIS A 472 19.58 4.67 7.20
CA HIS A 472 20.35 3.43 7.14
C HIS A 472 21.21 3.22 8.40
N PRO A 473 21.03 2.10 9.12
CA PRO A 473 21.66 1.90 10.43
C PRO A 473 23.19 1.76 10.36
N ALA A 474 23.76 1.37 9.21
CA ALA A 474 25.21 1.28 9.05
C ALA A 474 25.90 2.62 8.73
N ILE A 475 25.14 3.71 8.54
CA ILE A 475 25.72 5.04 8.31
C ILE A 475 25.64 5.82 9.61
N THR A 476 26.78 6.33 10.08
CA THR A 476 26.81 7.22 11.26
C THR A 476 26.93 8.67 10.83
N LEU A 477 25.98 9.50 11.28
CA LEU A 477 25.98 10.94 11.10
C LEU A 477 26.97 11.56 12.11
N GLY A 478 28.08 12.12 11.61
CA GLY A 478 29.13 12.72 12.43
C GLY A 478 28.77 14.11 12.96
N ARG A 479 29.73 15.06 12.90
CA ARG A 479 29.48 16.48 13.20
C ARG A 479 28.74 17.16 12.06
N LEU A 480 27.80 18.06 12.39
CA LEU A 480 27.09 18.88 11.42
C LEU A 480 28.05 19.79 10.65
N ARG A 481 27.78 19.97 9.37
CA ARG A 481 28.44 20.93 8.48
C ARG A 481 27.50 22.11 8.25
N VAL A 482 27.33 22.94 9.30
CA VAL A 482 26.34 24.03 9.33
C VAL A 482 26.45 24.96 8.11
N SER A 483 27.67 25.18 7.61
CA SER A 483 27.92 25.99 6.39
C SER A 483 27.20 25.46 5.15
N GLU A 484 27.02 24.15 5.02
CA GLU A 484 26.36 23.48 3.88
C GLU A 484 24.86 23.22 4.11
N CYS A 485 24.40 23.30 5.36
CA CYS A 485 22.98 23.21 5.68
C CYS A 485 22.21 24.39 5.08
N ARG A 486 21.04 24.12 4.50
CA ARG A 486 20.20 25.16 3.90
C ARG A 486 18.73 24.78 3.86
N VAL A 487 17.87 25.78 3.73
CA VAL A 487 16.45 25.57 3.43
C VAL A 487 16.30 25.49 1.92
N ILE A 488 15.68 24.42 1.43
CA ILE A 488 15.39 24.25 0.00
C ILE A 488 14.21 25.16 -0.36
N ASP A 489 14.35 25.91 -1.44
CA ASP A 489 13.31 26.79 -1.96
C ASP A 489 12.15 25.98 -2.56
N SER A 490 11.14 25.73 -1.74
CA SER A 490 9.94 24.97 -2.06
C SER A 490 8.83 25.34 -1.07
N ALA A 491 7.57 25.08 -1.44
CA ALA A 491 6.38 25.44 -0.66
C ALA A 491 6.43 24.98 0.81
N ARG A 492 7.02 23.81 1.07
CA ARG A 492 7.12 23.21 2.41
C ARG A 492 8.43 23.50 3.14
N CYS A 493 9.36 24.24 2.52
CA CYS A 493 10.66 24.61 3.08
C CYS A 493 11.46 23.43 3.68
N PRO A 494 11.75 22.36 2.90
CA PRO A 494 12.53 21.24 3.40
C PRO A 494 13.93 21.68 3.88
N LEU A 495 14.44 21.00 4.90
CA LEU A 495 15.79 21.26 5.42
C LEU A 495 16.79 20.32 4.75
N LEU A 496 17.81 20.85 4.10
CA LEU A 496 19.00 20.10 3.71
C LEU A 496 20.01 20.18 4.85
N LEU A 497 20.33 19.03 5.44
CA LEU A 497 21.27 18.88 6.53
C LEU A 497 22.46 18.03 6.08
N ALA A 498 23.68 18.46 6.41
CA ALA A 498 24.91 17.81 5.99
C ALA A 498 25.80 17.52 7.20
N TRP A 499 26.50 16.39 7.17
CA TRP A 499 27.39 15.94 8.24
C TRP A 499 28.75 15.54 7.69
N HIS A 500 29.76 15.57 8.56
CA HIS A 500 31.02 14.90 8.30
C HIS A 500 30.83 13.38 8.31
N SER A 501 31.59 12.68 7.47
CA SER A 501 31.71 11.22 7.59
C SER A 501 32.32 10.87 8.94
N SER A 502 31.87 9.77 9.52
CA SER A 502 32.37 9.25 10.79
C SER A 502 33.60 8.35 10.64
N GLY A 503 34.10 8.16 9.42
CA GLY A 503 35.17 7.20 9.12
C GLY A 503 34.67 5.76 8.92
N ASP A 504 33.37 5.57 8.76
CA ASP A 504 32.67 4.29 8.52
C ASP A 504 32.81 3.76 7.07
N GLY A 505 33.78 4.26 6.30
CA GLY A 505 33.96 3.90 4.89
C GLY A 505 32.85 4.44 3.97
N THR A 506 32.05 5.41 4.42
CA THR A 506 31.11 6.12 3.56
C THR A 506 31.87 6.91 2.48
N PRO A 507 31.57 6.70 1.17
CA PRO A 507 32.35 7.31 0.09
C PRO A 507 32.16 8.83 -0.01
N HIS A 508 31.09 9.37 0.58
CA HIS A 508 30.77 10.79 0.60
C HIS A 508 30.23 11.19 1.99
N PRO A 509 30.47 12.43 2.44
CA PRO A 509 29.86 12.96 3.66
C PRO A 509 28.32 12.83 3.58
N PRO A 510 27.66 12.29 4.62
CA PRO A 510 26.22 12.05 4.54
C PRO A 510 25.45 13.37 4.55
N ALA A 511 24.45 13.46 3.67
CA ALA A 511 23.51 14.56 3.61
C ALA A 511 22.07 14.04 3.46
N VAL A 512 21.14 14.72 4.11
CA VAL A 512 19.73 14.33 4.19
C VAL A 512 18.84 15.54 3.98
N ILE A 513 17.76 15.33 3.24
CA ILE A 513 16.65 16.27 3.15
C ILE A 513 15.59 15.83 4.15
N PHE A 514 15.29 16.68 5.13
CA PHE A 514 14.18 16.51 6.05
C PHE A 514 12.96 17.29 5.54
N LYS A 515 11.85 16.60 5.32
CA LYS A 515 10.58 17.18 4.91
C LYS A 515 9.59 17.16 6.07
N TYR A 516 8.88 18.27 6.26
CA TYR A 516 7.86 18.45 7.28
C TYR A 516 6.59 19.05 6.66
N GLY A 517 5.45 18.38 6.86
CA GLY A 517 4.16 18.68 6.24
C GLY A 517 3.86 17.93 4.93
N ASP A 518 4.66 16.92 4.58
CA ASP A 518 4.48 16.06 3.39
C ASP A 518 4.41 14.58 3.80
N ASP A 519 3.49 13.82 3.20
CA ASP A 519 3.39 12.37 3.43
C ASP A 519 4.36 11.61 2.51
N LEU A 520 5.48 11.17 3.08
CA LEU A 520 6.52 10.46 2.32
C LEU A 520 6.24 8.97 2.10
N ARG A 521 5.13 8.43 2.60
CA ARG A 521 4.80 7.01 2.39
C ARG A 521 4.56 6.70 0.92
N GLN A 522 4.07 7.68 0.16
CA GLN A 522 3.91 7.59 -1.28
C GLN A 522 5.24 7.54 -2.03
N ASP A 523 6.20 8.41 -1.68
CA ASP A 523 7.55 8.37 -2.25
C ASP A 523 8.26 7.04 -1.93
N MET A 524 8.17 6.58 -0.68
CA MET A 524 8.71 5.27 -0.26
C MET A 524 8.17 4.14 -1.12
N LEU A 525 6.84 4.11 -1.34
CA LEU A 525 6.20 3.13 -2.20
C LEU A 525 6.78 3.17 -3.62
N CYS A 526 6.83 4.34 -4.23
CA CYS A 526 7.32 4.49 -5.60
C CYS A 526 8.75 3.97 -5.73
N LEU A 527 9.63 4.35 -4.80
CA LEU A 527 11.03 3.92 -4.77
C LEU A 527 11.18 2.41 -4.54
N GLN A 528 10.32 1.82 -3.72
CA GLN A 528 10.28 0.38 -3.50
C GLN A 528 9.86 -0.37 -4.77
N ILE A 529 8.81 0.09 -5.46
CA ILE A 529 8.36 -0.53 -6.72
C ILE A 529 9.39 -0.34 -7.84
N LEU A 530 10.03 0.83 -7.92
CA LEU A 530 11.16 1.06 -8.84
C LEU A 530 12.30 0.07 -8.58
N THR A 531 12.63 -0.18 -7.30
CA THR A 531 13.64 -1.19 -6.92
C THR A 531 13.23 -2.59 -7.36
N LEU A 532 11.95 -2.95 -7.21
CA LEU A 532 11.42 -4.23 -7.67
C LEU A 532 11.49 -4.35 -9.21
N MET A 533 11.06 -3.32 -9.95
CA MET A 533 11.14 -3.29 -11.41
C MET A 533 12.58 -3.50 -11.90
N ALA A 534 13.57 -2.85 -11.27
CA ALA A 534 14.98 -3.07 -11.55
C ALA A 534 15.40 -4.54 -11.39
N ARG A 535 14.93 -5.21 -10.32
CA ARG A 535 15.23 -6.63 -10.10
C ARG A 535 14.55 -7.52 -11.13
N LEU A 536 13.30 -7.25 -11.48
CA LEU A 536 12.57 -8.02 -12.50
C LEU A 536 13.23 -7.90 -13.88
N TRP A 537 13.68 -6.70 -14.27
CA TRP A 537 14.46 -6.52 -15.49
C TRP A 537 15.78 -7.30 -15.45
N ALA A 538 16.53 -7.21 -14.34
CA ALA A 538 17.78 -7.94 -14.19
C ALA A 538 17.60 -9.48 -14.26
N GLN A 539 16.51 -10.01 -13.70
CA GLN A 539 16.16 -11.43 -13.82
C GLN A 539 15.87 -11.85 -15.26
N GLY A 540 15.27 -10.95 -16.06
CA GLY A 540 15.07 -11.13 -17.49
C GLY A 540 16.32 -10.88 -18.35
N GLY A 541 17.49 -10.68 -17.75
CA GLY A 541 18.75 -10.38 -18.46
C GLY A 541 18.82 -8.96 -19.02
N LEU A 542 17.98 -8.04 -18.54
CA LEU A 542 17.90 -6.66 -19.00
C LEU A 542 18.48 -5.71 -17.95
N GLU A 543 19.68 -5.18 -18.22
CA GLU A 543 20.35 -4.24 -17.32
C GLU A 543 19.83 -2.81 -17.52
N LEU A 544 18.83 -2.45 -16.71
CA LEU A 544 18.23 -1.12 -16.68
C LEU A 544 18.49 -0.47 -15.33
N PRO A 545 19.53 0.38 -15.24
CA PRO A 545 19.91 0.96 -13.97
C PRO A 545 18.91 2.05 -13.58
N LEU A 546 18.44 1.99 -12.34
CA LEU A 546 17.62 3.01 -11.69
C LEU A 546 18.41 3.61 -10.51
N VAL A 547 18.05 4.81 -10.07
CA VAL A 547 18.60 5.44 -8.86
C VAL A 547 17.52 5.52 -7.79
N PRO A 548 17.19 4.41 -7.10
CA PRO A 548 16.25 4.42 -5.99
C PRO A 548 16.97 4.95 -4.73
N TYR A 549 17.00 6.27 -4.58
CA TYR A 549 17.51 6.91 -3.36
C TYR A 549 16.70 6.49 -2.13
N ARG A 550 17.29 6.52 -0.95
CA ARG A 550 16.58 6.15 0.28
C ARG A 550 15.57 7.23 0.67
N CYS A 551 14.38 6.79 1.04
CA CYS A 551 13.32 7.63 1.59
C CYS A 551 12.72 6.90 2.79
N GLN A 552 12.49 7.61 3.89
CA GLN A 552 11.92 7.04 5.11
C GLN A 552 10.94 8.04 5.74
N ALA A 553 9.66 7.74 5.65
CA ALA A 553 8.63 8.37 6.47
C ALA A 553 8.86 8.00 7.93
N THR A 554 8.67 8.95 8.83
CA THR A 554 8.85 8.75 10.29
C THR A 554 7.56 8.98 11.07
N THR A 555 6.65 9.79 10.53
CA THR A 555 5.24 9.91 10.92
C THR A 555 4.42 10.09 9.63
N ARG A 556 3.12 10.40 9.76
CA ARG A 556 2.23 10.63 8.63
C ARG A 556 2.66 11.78 7.72
N ASP A 557 3.26 12.83 8.27
CA ASP A 557 3.48 14.10 7.60
C ASP A 557 4.95 14.55 7.61
N GLN A 558 5.88 13.64 7.91
CA GLN A 558 7.30 13.97 7.88
C GLN A 558 8.18 12.77 7.58
N GLY A 559 9.40 13.07 7.16
CA GLY A 559 10.45 12.06 7.03
C GLY A 559 11.70 12.57 6.34
N LEU A 560 12.53 11.63 5.92
CA LEU A 560 13.88 11.87 5.44
C LEU A 560 14.05 11.34 4.02
N ILE A 561 14.84 12.06 3.22
CA ILE A 561 15.22 11.69 1.86
C ILE A 561 16.73 11.79 1.73
N GLU A 562 17.36 10.77 1.18
CA GLU A 562 18.78 10.77 0.85
C GLU A 562 19.11 11.80 -0.24
N VAL A 563 20.20 12.55 -0.03
CA VAL A 563 20.76 13.40 -1.08
C VAL A 563 21.61 12.55 -2.02
N VAL A 564 21.27 12.57 -3.31
CA VAL A 564 22.11 11.96 -4.36
C VAL A 564 23.22 12.92 -4.72
N GLU A 565 24.44 12.62 -4.27
CA GLU A 565 25.61 13.43 -4.53
C GLU A 565 25.96 13.54 -6.01
N GLY A 566 26.43 14.72 -6.42
CA GLY A 566 26.83 14.96 -7.81
C GLY A 566 25.67 14.97 -8.82
N ALA A 567 24.42 15.09 -8.39
CA ALA A 567 23.27 15.25 -9.26
C ALA A 567 22.74 16.70 -9.28
N ALA A 568 22.15 17.08 -10.40
CA ALA A 568 21.53 18.39 -10.60
C ALA A 568 20.17 18.21 -11.29
N THR A 569 19.21 19.10 -11.01
CA THR A 569 17.92 19.08 -11.73
C THR A 569 18.12 19.51 -13.17
N VAL A 570 17.36 18.94 -14.11
CA VAL A 570 17.41 19.33 -15.53
C VAL A 570 17.13 20.83 -15.66
N TYR A 571 16.21 21.38 -14.86
CA TYR A 571 15.94 22.82 -14.78
C TYR A 571 17.19 23.64 -14.41
N SER A 572 17.95 23.20 -13.40
CA SER A 572 19.18 23.90 -13.00
C SER A 572 20.25 23.86 -14.09
N ILE A 573 20.35 22.76 -14.84
CA ILE A 573 21.30 22.62 -15.97
C ILE A 573 20.90 23.54 -17.13
N GLN A 574 19.62 23.55 -17.49
CA GLN A 574 19.09 24.36 -18.59
C GLN A 574 19.17 25.87 -18.33
N ARG A 575 19.12 26.30 -17.06
CA ARG A 575 19.24 27.72 -16.68
C ARG A 575 20.66 28.26 -16.68
N VAL A 576 21.69 27.41 -16.82
CA VAL A 576 23.08 27.88 -16.94
C VAL A 576 23.30 28.41 -18.36
N SER A 577 22.85 29.65 -18.62
CA SER A 577 23.20 30.44 -19.80
C SER A 577 23.25 31.93 -19.51
N THR A 578 24.33 32.51 -20.02
CA THR A 578 24.80 33.89 -20.13
C THR A 578 23.73 34.99 -20.10
N LEU A 579 24.05 36.10 -19.43
CA LEU A 579 23.42 37.42 -19.52
C LEU A 579 22.65 37.63 -20.84
N GLY A 580 21.32 37.63 -20.80
CA GLY A 580 20.50 38.35 -21.80
C GLY A 580 19.54 37.57 -22.72
N ALA A 581 19.51 36.23 -22.78
CA ALA A 581 18.57 35.53 -23.69
C ALA A 581 17.76 34.42 -23.00
N ILE A 582 16.44 34.62 -22.93
CA ILE A 582 15.43 33.64 -22.49
C ILE A 582 15.12 32.69 -23.65
N GLN A 583 16.10 31.90 -24.09
CA GLN A 583 15.86 30.75 -24.98
C GLN A 583 16.42 29.50 -24.32
N VAL A 584 15.54 28.52 -24.07
CA VAL A 584 15.93 27.19 -23.57
C VAL A 584 16.61 26.45 -24.73
N ASP A 585 17.94 26.52 -24.77
CA ASP A 585 18.76 25.80 -25.73
C ASP A 585 18.62 24.28 -25.48
N SER A 586 18.00 23.58 -26.43
CA SER A 586 17.70 22.14 -26.40
C SER A 586 18.95 21.25 -26.47
N SER A 587 20.15 21.84 -26.47
CA SER A 587 21.43 21.14 -26.45
C SER A 587 22.19 21.23 -25.12
N ARG A 588 21.64 21.98 -24.14
CA ARG A 588 22.34 22.27 -22.88
C ARG A 588 22.62 21.02 -22.05
N LEU A 589 21.69 20.07 -21.99
CA LEU A 589 21.90 18.86 -21.20
C LEU A 589 23.03 18.01 -21.79
N TYR A 590 23.06 17.83 -23.11
CA TYR A 590 24.14 17.12 -23.78
C TYR A 590 25.49 17.81 -23.59
N LYS A 591 25.55 19.15 -23.72
CA LYS A 591 26.75 19.95 -23.42
C LYS A 591 27.24 19.73 -21.99
N TRP A 592 26.33 19.77 -21.01
CA TRP A 592 26.67 19.55 -19.61
C TRP A 592 27.23 18.14 -19.36
N ILE A 593 26.62 17.09 -19.93
CA ILE A 593 27.12 15.71 -19.82
C ILE A 593 28.53 15.61 -20.43
N ARG A 594 28.75 16.23 -21.59
CA ARG A 594 30.06 16.30 -22.26
C ARG A 594 31.12 17.05 -21.43
N GLU A 595 30.76 18.16 -20.80
CA GLU A 595 31.66 18.92 -19.92
C GLU A 595 32.10 18.13 -18.69
N LYS A 596 31.21 17.31 -18.12
CA LYS A 596 31.52 16.45 -16.97
C LYS A 596 32.29 15.18 -17.35
N ASN A 597 32.21 14.76 -18.61
CA ASN A 597 32.80 13.51 -19.11
C ASN A 597 33.74 13.80 -20.30
N ARG A 598 34.95 14.29 -19.98
CA ARG A 598 35.88 14.86 -20.97
C ARG A 598 36.52 13.87 -21.94
N THR A 599 36.61 12.59 -21.58
CA THR A 599 37.17 11.57 -22.48
C THR A 599 36.05 10.91 -23.28
N ALA A 600 36.32 10.54 -24.53
CA ALA A 600 35.34 9.89 -25.40
C ALA A 600 34.70 8.66 -24.73
N SER A 601 35.52 7.79 -24.13
CA SER A 601 35.04 6.62 -23.39
C SER A 601 34.12 6.96 -22.21
N LYS A 602 34.42 8.00 -21.42
CA LYS A 602 33.54 8.42 -20.31
C LYS A 602 32.26 9.06 -20.82
N LEU A 603 32.34 9.80 -21.92
CA LEU A 603 31.16 10.39 -22.56
C LEU A 603 30.23 9.30 -23.10
N ASP A 604 30.77 8.31 -23.80
CA ASP A 604 30.01 7.16 -24.30
C ASP A 604 29.34 6.40 -23.15
N GLN A 605 30.07 6.16 -22.06
CA GLN A 605 29.51 5.53 -20.86
C GLN A 605 28.39 6.39 -20.23
N ALA A 606 28.58 7.71 -20.14
CA ALA A 606 27.58 8.61 -19.57
C ALA A 606 26.32 8.70 -20.44
N VAL A 607 26.46 8.68 -21.77
CA VAL A 607 25.32 8.64 -22.70
C VAL A 607 24.61 7.29 -22.65
N ASP A 608 25.34 6.18 -22.50
CA ASP A 608 24.74 4.85 -22.31
C ASP A 608 23.97 4.77 -20.99
N ASN A 609 24.57 5.24 -19.88
CA ASN A 609 23.91 5.38 -18.58
C ASN A 609 22.63 6.20 -18.70
N PHE A 610 22.71 7.37 -19.35
CA PHE A 610 21.55 8.23 -19.60
C PHE A 610 20.47 7.51 -20.39
N SER A 611 20.84 6.85 -21.49
CA SER A 611 19.89 6.17 -22.37
C SER A 611 19.19 5.01 -21.67
N LYS A 612 19.95 4.19 -20.93
CA LYS A 612 19.40 3.04 -20.20
C LYS A 612 18.53 3.47 -19.01
N SER A 613 18.98 4.42 -18.20
CA SER A 613 18.18 4.89 -17.06
C SER A 613 16.98 5.72 -17.52
N CYS A 614 17.09 6.46 -18.63
CA CYS A 614 15.96 7.13 -19.27
C CYS A 614 14.91 6.10 -19.73
N ALA A 615 15.32 5.02 -20.41
CA ALA A 615 14.42 3.96 -20.83
C ALA A 615 13.70 3.31 -19.63
N ALA A 616 14.45 3.07 -18.55
CA ALA A 616 13.92 2.53 -17.30
C ALA A 616 12.85 3.45 -16.69
N TYR A 617 13.13 4.75 -16.52
CA TYR A 617 12.18 5.71 -15.96
C TYR A 617 11.00 6.00 -16.90
N CYS A 618 11.19 5.98 -18.23
CA CYS A 618 10.09 6.09 -19.21
C CYS A 618 9.06 4.99 -18.98
N VAL A 619 9.51 3.74 -18.90
CA VAL A 619 8.63 2.59 -18.71
C VAL A 619 8.05 2.57 -17.30
N ALA A 620 8.86 2.84 -16.27
CA ALA A 620 8.38 2.81 -14.90
C ALA A 620 7.33 3.89 -14.62
N THR A 621 7.56 5.13 -15.05
CA THR A 621 6.58 6.23 -14.86
C THR A 621 5.31 6.02 -15.65
N PHE A 622 5.41 5.39 -16.83
CA PHE A 622 4.25 4.97 -17.60
C PHE A 622 3.41 3.91 -16.86
N VAL A 623 4.05 2.80 -16.44
CA VAL A 623 3.36 1.71 -15.74
C VAL A 623 2.75 2.16 -14.41
N LEU A 624 3.42 3.07 -13.70
CA LEU A 624 2.97 3.62 -12.43
C LEU A 624 1.98 4.79 -12.56
N GLY A 625 1.79 5.33 -13.76
CA GLY A 625 1.00 6.53 -14.00
C GLY A 625 1.50 7.73 -13.17
N ILE A 626 2.82 7.90 -13.07
CA ILE A 626 3.42 9.04 -12.35
C ILE A 626 3.21 10.31 -13.18
N GLY A 627 2.62 11.35 -12.57
CA GLY A 627 2.37 12.67 -13.18
C GLY A 627 3.27 13.79 -12.67
N ASP A 628 2.98 15.02 -13.08
CA ASP A 628 3.68 16.27 -12.76
C ASP A 628 5.18 16.20 -13.10
N ARG A 629 5.51 15.62 -14.27
CA ARG A 629 6.89 15.42 -14.72
C ARG A 629 7.38 16.65 -15.49
N HIS A 630 8.23 17.44 -14.84
CA HIS A 630 8.85 18.65 -15.39
C HIS A 630 10.35 18.74 -15.03
N PRO A 631 11.14 19.60 -15.70
CA PRO A 631 12.60 19.64 -15.54
C PRO A 631 13.13 19.84 -14.11
N SER A 632 12.35 20.42 -13.18
CA SER A 632 12.76 20.54 -11.77
C SER A 632 12.56 19.27 -10.93
N ASN A 633 11.73 18.31 -11.38
CA ASN A 633 11.49 17.02 -10.72
C ASN A 633 12.21 15.84 -11.44
N ILE A 634 13.12 16.17 -12.35
CA ILE A 634 14.00 15.23 -13.05
C ILE A 634 15.44 15.66 -12.78
N MET A 635 16.28 14.73 -12.36
CA MET A 635 17.68 14.95 -12.04
C MET A 635 18.59 14.12 -12.93
N VAL A 636 19.80 14.64 -13.15
CA VAL A 636 20.86 13.94 -13.88
C VAL A 636 22.15 14.01 -13.05
N SER A 637 22.79 12.86 -12.84
CA SER A 637 24.07 12.76 -12.18
C SER A 637 25.25 13.04 -13.13
N ARG A 638 26.42 13.33 -12.57
CA ARG A 638 27.65 13.60 -13.36
C ARG A 638 28.05 12.45 -14.30
N ASP A 639 27.77 11.21 -13.92
CA ASP A 639 28.00 9.99 -14.71
C ASP A 639 26.86 9.67 -15.69
N GLY A 640 25.92 10.60 -15.89
CA GLY A 640 24.88 10.52 -16.91
C GLY A 640 23.59 9.81 -16.49
N MET A 641 23.47 9.33 -15.25
CA MET A 641 22.24 8.69 -14.78
C MET A 641 21.12 9.72 -14.63
N ILE A 642 20.05 9.58 -15.42
CA ILE A 642 18.79 10.31 -15.20
C ILE A 642 17.93 9.56 -14.18
N PHE A 643 17.31 10.32 -13.26
CA PHE A 643 16.36 9.80 -12.29
C PHE A 643 15.30 10.83 -11.90
N HIS A 644 14.15 10.34 -11.44
CA HIS A 644 13.01 11.17 -11.07
C HIS A 644 12.94 11.32 -9.55
N ILE A 645 12.46 12.49 -9.10
CA ILE A 645 12.19 12.79 -7.69
C ILE A 645 10.75 13.28 -7.53
N ASP A 646 10.27 13.36 -6.28
CA ASP A 646 8.97 13.94 -5.93
C ASP A 646 7.79 13.20 -6.58
N PHE A 647 7.38 12.08 -6.00
CA PHE A 647 6.37 11.18 -6.58
C PHE A 647 4.94 11.50 -6.12
N GLY A 648 4.64 12.75 -5.76
CA GLY A 648 3.36 13.17 -5.16
C GLY A 648 2.09 12.92 -5.99
N HIS A 649 2.19 12.52 -7.26
CA HIS A 649 1.05 12.16 -8.11
C HIS A 649 1.28 10.83 -8.82
N ILE A 650 0.58 9.76 -8.38
CA ILE A 650 0.65 8.42 -8.97
C ILE A 650 -0.72 7.90 -9.40
N LEU A 651 -0.74 6.80 -10.16
CA LEU A 651 -1.95 6.11 -10.63
C LEU A 651 -2.94 7.02 -11.37
N GLY A 652 -2.44 8.02 -12.10
CA GLY A 652 -3.27 8.90 -12.92
C GLY A 652 -4.06 9.98 -12.16
N ASN A 653 -3.76 10.20 -10.87
CA ASN A 653 -4.29 11.33 -10.10
C ASN A 653 -3.64 12.67 -10.50
N PHE A 654 -3.88 13.08 -11.75
CA PHE A 654 -3.34 14.32 -12.29
C PHE A 654 -4.07 15.55 -11.74
N LYS A 655 -3.32 16.63 -11.49
CA LYS A 655 -3.91 17.93 -11.14
C LYS A 655 -4.84 18.40 -12.25
N LYS A 656 -6.07 18.80 -11.89
CA LYS A 656 -7.02 19.46 -12.81
C LYS A 656 -6.93 20.96 -12.62
N LYS A 657 -6.89 21.73 -13.72
CA LYS A 657 -7.05 23.19 -13.70
C LYS A 657 -8.29 23.54 -14.52
N PHE A 658 -9.24 24.25 -13.93
CA PHE A 658 -10.54 24.59 -14.55
C PHE A 658 -11.31 23.38 -15.11
N GLY A 659 -11.25 22.22 -14.43
CA GLY A 659 -11.94 21.00 -14.86
C GLY A 659 -11.24 20.21 -15.98
N ILE A 660 -10.17 20.75 -16.57
CA ILE A 660 -9.37 20.06 -17.60
C ILE A 660 -8.16 19.38 -16.93
N PRO A 661 -7.89 18.09 -17.22
CA PRO A 661 -6.66 17.43 -16.78
C PRO A 661 -5.44 18.17 -17.33
N ARG A 662 -4.50 18.57 -16.46
CA ARG A 662 -3.30 19.31 -16.86
C ARG A 662 -2.36 18.46 -17.73
N GLU A 663 -2.42 17.13 -17.60
CA GLU A 663 -1.52 16.19 -18.27
C GLU A 663 -2.30 15.04 -18.90
N ARG A 664 -1.94 14.69 -20.14
CA ARG A 664 -2.53 13.56 -20.89
C ARG A 664 -1.56 12.37 -21.03
N VAL A 665 -0.27 12.55 -20.72
CA VAL A 665 0.79 11.54 -20.87
C VAL A 665 1.73 11.56 -19.64
N PRO A 666 2.03 10.41 -19.02
CA PRO A 666 2.81 10.31 -17.77
C PRO A 666 4.32 10.66 -17.90
N PHE A 667 4.89 10.63 -19.10
CA PHE A 667 6.25 11.12 -19.35
C PHE A 667 6.38 11.63 -20.80
N VAL A 668 7.00 12.80 -20.97
CA VAL A 668 7.26 13.38 -22.29
C VAL A 668 8.77 13.30 -22.56
N LEU A 669 9.13 12.54 -23.59
CA LEU A 669 10.51 12.46 -24.06
C LEU A 669 10.86 13.79 -24.77
N THR A 670 11.59 14.66 -24.08
CA THR A 670 11.91 16.00 -24.57
C THR A 670 12.98 15.97 -25.67
N SER A 671 13.03 17.01 -26.50
CA SER A 671 14.09 17.16 -27.52
C SER A 671 15.50 17.16 -26.92
N ASP A 672 15.66 17.70 -25.70
CA ASP A 672 16.94 17.72 -24.96
C ASP A 672 17.38 16.28 -24.59
N PHE A 673 16.44 15.41 -24.22
CA PHE A 673 16.73 14.00 -23.95
C PHE A 673 17.04 13.22 -25.22
N LEU A 674 16.28 13.48 -26.30
CA LEU A 674 16.53 12.88 -27.61
C LEU A 674 17.94 13.20 -28.12
N LEU A 675 18.40 14.44 -27.95
CA LEU A 675 19.74 14.84 -28.36
C LEU A 675 20.82 14.08 -27.60
N VAL A 676 20.65 13.90 -26.28
CA VAL A 676 21.60 13.10 -25.48
C VAL A 676 21.63 11.64 -25.97
N ILE A 677 20.46 11.02 -26.14
CA ILE A 677 20.32 9.64 -26.62
C ILE A 677 20.99 9.47 -27.99
N ALA A 678 20.77 10.42 -28.89
CA ALA A 678 21.33 10.43 -30.24
C ALA A 678 22.77 10.93 -30.32
N LYS A 679 23.49 11.04 -29.19
CA LYS A 679 24.90 11.50 -29.13
C LYS A 679 25.14 12.86 -29.79
N GLY A 680 24.16 13.75 -29.78
CA GLY A 680 24.26 15.06 -30.40
C GLY A 680 23.99 15.10 -31.91
N ALA A 681 23.41 14.04 -32.50
CA ALA A 681 23.07 14.02 -33.93
C ALA A 681 22.10 15.15 -34.30
N GLU A 682 22.24 15.68 -35.53
CA GLU A 682 21.40 16.76 -36.06
C GLU A 682 19.92 16.34 -36.21
N ASN A 683 19.69 15.06 -36.58
CA ASN A 683 18.37 14.46 -36.68
C ASN A 683 18.20 13.32 -35.65
N PRO A 684 17.98 13.62 -34.35
CA PRO A 684 17.94 12.61 -33.30
C PRO A 684 16.94 11.47 -33.53
N LYS A 685 15.79 11.78 -34.14
CA LYS A 685 14.70 10.81 -34.37
C LYS A 685 15.03 9.74 -35.41
N ASP A 686 15.93 10.03 -36.33
CA ASP A 686 16.33 9.10 -37.39
C ASP A 686 17.62 8.34 -37.02
N SER A 687 18.20 8.63 -35.85
CA SER A 687 19.44 8.00 -35.39
C SER A 687 19.26 6.52 -35.02
N GLN A 688 20.31 5.72 -35.25
CA GLN A 688 20.32 4.31 -34.85
C GLN A 688 20.25 4.16 -33.32
N GLU A 689 20.83 5.10 -32.59
CA GLU A 689 20.80 5.19 -31.13
C GLU A 689 19.36 5.33 -30.61
N PHE A 690 18.56 6.19 -31.24
CA PHE A 690 17.15 6.33 -30.87
C PHE A 690 16.35 5.06 -31.15
N GLN A 691 16.59 4.39 -32.29
CA GLN A 691 15.95 3.10 -32.57
C GLN A 691 16.31 2.03 -31.52
N ARG A 692 17.58 1.97 -31.09
CA ARG A 692 18.02 1.07 -29.99
C ARG A 692 17.34 1.42 -28.67
N PHE A 693 17.20 2.71 -28.36
CA PHE A 693 16.46 3.18 -27.18
C PHE A 693 14.98 2.73 -27.21
N GLN A 694 14.30 2.85 -28.35
CA GLN A 694 12.92 2.38 -28.52
C GLN A 694 12.78 0.88 -28.29
N GLN A 695 13.71 0.08 -28.85
CA GLN A 695 13.74 -1.37 -28.61
C GLN A 695 13.97 -1.71 -27.14
N LEU A 696 14.85 -0.96 -26.46
CA LEU A 696 15.13 -1.13 -25.04
C LEU A 696 13.88 -0.88 -24.19
N CYS A 697 13.16 0.21 -24.43
CA CYS A 697 11.88 0.51 -23.79
C CYS A 697 10.84 -0.60 -24.04
N GLY A 698 10.73 -1.09 -25.27
CA GLY A 698 9.82 -2.19 -25.62
C GLY A 698 10.12 -3.48 -24.83
N LYS A 699 11.40 -3.88 -24.76
CA LYS A 699 11.85 -5.04 -23.98
C LYS A 699 11.57 -4.86 -22.48
N ALA A 700 11.88 -3.69 -21.94
CA ALA A 700 11.65 -3.36 -20.53
C ALA A 700 10.18 -3.46 -20.15
N TYR A 701 9.30 -2.90 -20.96
CA TYR A 701 7.86 -2.94 -20.76
C TYR A 701 7.32 -4.37 -20.83
N LEU A 702 7.72 -5.15 -21.85
CA LEU A 702 7.30 -6.54 -21.99
C LEU A 702 7.77 -7.42 -20.82
N ALA A 703 8.98 -7.18 -20.31
CA ALA A 703 9.48 -7.88 -19.12
C ALA A 703 8.57 -7.62 -17.90
N LEU A 704 8.18 -6.37 -17.63
CA LEU A 704 7.25 -6.07 -16.52
C LEU A 704 5.86 -6.68 -16.73
N ARG A 705 5.39 -6.75 -17.98
CA ARG A 705 4.09 -7.33 -18.32
C ARG A 705 3.96 -8.78 -17.86
N HIS A 706 5.04 -9.57 -17.89
CA HIS A 706 5.03 -10.94 -17.36
C HIS A 706 4.81 -11.02 -15.84
N HIS A 707 5.02 -9.92 -15.12
CA HIS A 707 4.89 -9.82 -13.66
C HIS A 707 3.73 -8.90 -13.23
N TYR A 708 2.76 -8.61 -14.11
CA TYR A 708 1.67 -7.69 -13.81
C TYR A 708 0.86 -8.09 -12.56
N ARG A 709 0.68 -9.40 -12.32
CA ARG A 709 -0.06 -9.93 -11.17
C ARG A 709 0.63 -9.56 -9.85
N LEU A 710 1.96 -9.72 -9.78
CA LEU A 710 2.74 -9.29 -8.61
C LEU A 710 2.59 -7.78 -8.37
N LEU A 711 2.75 -6.97 -9.42
CA LEU A 711 2.59 -5.52 -9.30
C LEU A 711 1.19 -5.16 -8.79
N ALA A 712 0.14 -5.78 -9.33
CA ALA A 712 -1.24 -5.56 -8.90
C ALA A 712 -1.44 -5.91 -7.42
N VAL A 713 -0.98 -7.08 -6.97
CA VAL A 713 -1.05 -7.53 -5.57
C VAL A 713 -0.39 -6.54 -4.62
N LEU A 714 0.81 -6.06 -4.97
CA LEU A 714 1.54 -5.10 -4.15
C LEU A 714 0.81 -3.76 -4.02
N PHE A 715 0.13 -3.29 -5.08
CA PHE A 715 -0.70 -2.09 -5.02
C PHE A 715 -1.99 -2.32 -4.23
N CYS A 716 -2.63 -3.48 -4.37
CA CYS A 716 -3.83 -3.83 -3.59
C CYS A 716 -3.56 -3.84 -2.07
N GLN A 717 -2.37 -4.27 -1.64
CA GLN A 717 -1.97 -4.23 -0.23
C GLN A 717 -1.88 -2.82 0.37
N LEU A 718 -1.85 -1.79 -0.47
CA LEU A 718 -1.57 -0.42 -0.07
C LEU A 718 -2.80 0.46 -0.05
N VAL A 719 -3.95 -0.06 -0.51
CA VAL A 719 -5.26 0.60 -0.44
C VAL A 719 -5.61 1.00 1.00
N ASN A 720 -5.18 0.18 1.97
CA ASN A 720 -5.47 0.37 3.39
C ASN A 720 -4.48 1.29 4.11
N THR A 721 -3.55 1.92 3.38
CA THR A 721 -2.57 2.88 3.95
C THR A 721 -3.19 4.22 4.33
N GLY A 722 -4.39 4.52 3.85
CA GLY A 722 -5.00 5.83 4.10
C GLY A 722 -4.51 6.95 3.17
N MET A 723 -3.64 6.63 2.20
CA MET A 723 -3.09 7.63 1.26
C MET A 723 -4.17 8.07 0.26
N PRO A 724 -4.55 9.36 0.20
CA PRO A 724 -5.63 9.85 -0.68
C PRO A 724 -5.47 9.45 -2.15
N GLU A 725 -4.23 9.37 -2.62
CA GLU A 725 -3.84 9.09 -4.01
C GLU A 725 -3.92 7.60 -4.35
N VAL A 726 -4.00 6.72 -3.34
CA VAL A 726 -4.17 5.26 -3.50
C VAL A 726 -5.60 4.84 -3.11
N GLN A 727 -6.38 5.75 -2.53
CA GLN A 727 -7.79 5.57 -2.20
C GLN A 727 -8.69 5.95 -3.37
N VAL A 728 -9.68 5.11 -3.68
CA VAL A 728 -10.75 5.43 -4.64
C VAL A 728 -12.08 5.51 -3.90
N ARG A 729 -12.87 6.55 -4.20
CA ARG A 729 -14.26 6.68 -3.72
C ARG A 729 -15.13 5.60 -4.40
N GLY A 730 -15.72 4.70 -3.60
CA GLY A 730 -16.70 3.70 -4.04
C GLY A 730 -16.10 2.43 -4.67
N GLY A 731 -15.90 1.39 -3.85
CA GLY A 731 -15.84 -0.05 -4.20
C GLY A 731 -14.85 -0.57 -5.26
N GLY A 732 -14.18 0.28 -6.03
CA GLY A 732 -13.50 -0.10 -7.27
C GLY A 732 -11.98 -0.11 -7.21
N VAL A 733 -11.34 -0.29 -6.05
CA VAL A 733 -9.87 -0.13 -5.95
C VAL A 733 -9.13 -1.24 -6.70
N PHE A 734 -9.61 -2.49 -6.63
CA PHE A 734 -9.13 -3.57 -7.47
C PHE A 734 -9.28 -3.22 -8.95
N TRP A 735 -10.42 -2.61 -9.33
CA TRP A 735 -10.69 -2.22 -10.71
C TRP A 735 -9.89 -1.00 -11.19
N SER A 736 -9.56 -0.01 -10.37
CA SER A 736 -8.77 1.17 -10.81
C SER A 736 -7.27 0.87 -10.88
N VAL A 737 -6.75 0.08 -9.94
CA VAL A 737 -5.37 -0.43 -9.95
C VAL A 737 -5.21 -1.44 -11.08
N CYS A 738 -6.14 -2.39 -11.22
CA CYS A 738 -6.17 -3.26 -12.40
C CYS A 738 -6.42 -2.43 -13.65
N VAL A 739 -7.33 -1.47 -13.73
CA VAL A 739 -7.49 -0.70 -14.99
C VAL A 739 -6.26 0.16 -15.29
N THR A 740 -5.52 0.71 -14.34
CA THR A 740 -4.29 1.46 -14.68
C THR A 740 -3.16 0.53 -15.10
N VAL A 741 -2.89 -0.53 -14.33
CA VAL A 741 -1.82 -1.49 -14.61
C VAL A 741 -2.19 -2.42 -15.78
N THR A 742 -3.44 -2.89 -15.82
CA THR A 742 -4.04 -3.74 -16.86
C THR A 742 -4.44 -2.95 -18.11
N ALA A 743 -4.93 -1.71 -18.09
CA ALA A 743 -5.14 -0.93 -19.34
C ALA A 743 -3.81 -0.49 -19.95
N ALA A 744 -2.81 -0.12 -19.13
CA ALA A 744 -1.45 0.03 -19.63
C ALA A 744 -0.94 -1.25 -20.31
N VAL A 745 -1.38 -2.44 -19.86
CA VAL A 745 -1.06 -3.78 -20.42
C VAL A 745 -1.97 -4.21 -21.59
N VAL A 746 -3.23 -3.76 -21.64
CA VAL A 746 -4.29 -4.17 -22.58
C VAL A 746 -4.36 -3.24 -23.79
N ASP A 747 -4.14 -1.93 -23.65
CA ASP A 747 -4.12 -0.99 -24.78
C ASP A 747 -3.00 -1.32 -25.78
N VAL A 748 -1.89 -1.92 -25.31
CA VAL A 748 -0.81 -2.42 -26.16
C VAL A 748 -1.17 -3.73 -26.87
N CYS A 749 -2.05 -4.57 -26.29
CA CYS A 749 -2.54 -5.79 -26.95
C CYS A 749 -3.34 -5.46 -28.22
N ARG A 750 -3.89 -4.24 -28.33
CA ARG A 750 -4.60 -3.77 -29.54
C ARG A 750 -3.71 -2.99 -30.51
N ALA A 751 -2.62 -2.38 -30.05
CA ALA A 751 -1.84 -1.43 -30.86
C ALA A 751 -0.49 -1.95 -31.37
N GLY A 752 0.02 -3.09 -30.87
CA GLY A 752 1.36 -3.57 -31.22
C GLY A 752 2.47 -2.76 -30.52
N SER A 753 3.58 -3.44 -30.21
CA SER A 753 4.68 -2.96 -29.34
C SER A 753 5.40 -1.69 -29.81
N HIS A 754 5.19 -1.24 -31.05
CA HIS A 754 5.84 -0.06 -31.63
C HIS A 754 4.97 1.22 -31.60
N HIS A 755 3.65 1.10 -31.39
CA HIS A 755 2.73 2.23 -31.58
C HIS A 755 2.68 3.20 -30.38
N TRP A 756 2.92 2.70 -29.16
CA TRP A 756 2.87 3.51 -27.93
C TRP A 756 4.01 4.53 -27.83
N LEU A 757 5.21 4.18 -28.34
CA LEU A 757 6.33 5.11 -28.46
C LEU A 757 6.02 6.24 -29.44
N GLY A 758 5.27 5.93 -30.51
CA GLY A 758 4.72 6.93 -31.43
C GLY A 758 3.81 7.95 -30.73
N ILE A 759 2.95 7.50 -29.81
CA ILE A 759 2.08 8.39 -29.01
C ILE A 759 2.89 9.29 -28.06
N ALA A 760 3.96 8.76 -27.45
CA ALA A 760 4.86 9.52 -26.58
C ALA A 760 5.82 10.46 -27.34
N SER A 761 6.10 10.18 -28.62
CA SER A 761 6.99 10.95 -29.50
C SER A 761 6.29 11.85 -30.52
N GLY A 762 4.96 12.03 -30.42
CA GLY A 762 4.18 12.97 -31.24
C GLY A 762 3.71 12.42 -32.61
N GLY A 763 3.32 11.16 -32.70
CA GLY A 763 2.78 10.54 -33.90
C GLY A 763 1.28 10.82 -34.08
N SER A 764 0.97 11.73 -35.00
CA SER A 764 -0.28 11.92 -35.75
C SER A 764 -1.62 11.76 -35.00
N VAL A 765 -1.91 12.72 -34.12
CA VAL A 765 -3.25 13.34 -34.07
C VAL A 765 -3.02 14.85 -34.15
N HIS A 766 -3.10 15.39 -35.36
CA HIS A 766 -3.03 16.82 -35.73
C HIS A 766 -2.15 17.73 -34.86
N MET A 767 -0.84 17.77 -35.17
CA MET A 767 0.03 18.87 -34.76
C MET A 767 -0.33 20.15 -35.52
N LYS A 768 -1.02 21.08 -34.86
CA LYS A 768 -0.82 22.51 -35.12
C LYS A 768 0.30 22.95 -34.17
N VAL A 769 1.52 23.04 -34.70
CA VAL A 769 2.62 23.73 -34.03
C VAL A 769 2.15 25.18 -33.83
N MET A 770 1.95 25.62 -32.60
CA MET A 770 1.91 27.05 -32.33
C MET A 770 3.35 27.54 -32.45
N SER A 771 3.71 28.07 -33.62
CA SER A 771 4.80 29.03 -33.70
C SER A 771 4.35 30.29 -32.97
N VAL A 772 5.23 30.78 -32.10
CA VAL A 772 5.13 32.13 -31.56
C VAL A 772 5.74 33.03 -32.64
N GLU A 773 4.93 33.69 -33.44
CA GLU A 773 5.34 34.82 -34.26
C GLU A 773 4.55 36.07 -33.84
N GLY A 774 5.29 37.17 -33.64
CA GLY A 774 4.76 38.47 -33.25
C GLY A 774 3.91 39.13 -34.35
N PRO A 775 3.26 40.28 -34.04
CA PRO A 775 2.22 40.84 -34.88
C PRO A 775 2.80 41.53 -36.11
N GLY A 776 2.37 41.10 -37.30
CA GLY A 776 2.72 41.69 -38.59
C GLY A 776 1.52 41.74 -39.53
N VAL A 777 1.19 42.95 -39.98
CA VAL A 777 0.04 43.39 -40.78
C VAL A 777 0.12 42.92 -42.26
N HIS A 778 -0.97 42.38 -42.85
CA HIS A 778 -1.65 42.84 -44.10
C HIS A 778 -2.41 41.75 -44.90
N ALA A 779 -3.70 42.04 -45.13
CA ALA A 779 -4.57 41.93 -46.32
C ALA A 779 -4.46 40.78 -47.38
N GLY A 780 -5.62 40.14 -47.62
CA GLY A 780 -6.24 40.05 -48.97
C GLY A 780 -6.27 38.70 -49.70
N GLY A 781 -7.47 38.31 -50.18
CA GLY A 781 -7.60 37.54 -51.45
C GLY A 781 -8.36 36.20 -51.41
N LYS A 782 -9.47 36.15 -52.17
CA LYS A 782 -10.36 35.00 -52.44
C LYS A 782 -9.73 33.95 -53.39
N GLY A 783 -10.26 32.73 -53.39
CA GLY A 783 -10.15 31.79 -54.52
C GLY A 783 -10.63 30.37 -54.22
N ASP A 784 -11.76 29.99 -54.82
CA ASP A 784 -12.46 28.71 -54.74
C ASP A 784 -11.69 27.51 -55.33
N GLY A 785 -12.06 26.30 -54.91
CA GLY A 785 -11.65 25.04 -55.53
C GLY A 785 -12.07 23.80 -54.72
N GLU A 786 -13.26 23.29 -55.00
CA GLU A 786 -13.85 22.07 -54.44
C GLU A 786 -13.05 20.79 -54.77
N GLY A 787 -13.04 19.85 -53.81
CA GLY A 787 -12.54 18.48 -53.98
C GLY A 787 -12.99 17.60 -52.81
N GLU A 788 -14.14 16.95 -52.98
CA GLU A 788 -14.80 16.04 -52.02
C GLU A 788 -13.86 14.96 -51.44
N ARG A 789 -13.79 14.89 -50.10
CA ARG A 789 -13.67 13.61 -49.37
C ARG A 789 -14.58 13.62 -48.15
N ARG A 790 -15.52 12.67 -48.14
CA ARG A 790 -16.56 12.43 -47.13
C ARG A 790 -15.96 12.23 -45.72
N THR A 791 -16.35 13.08 -44.79
CA THR A 791 -16.07 12.97 -43.35
C THR A 791 -17.28 12.35 -42.65
N LEU A 792 -17.15 11.13 -42.14
CA LEU A 792 -18.10 10.53 -41.21
C LEU A 792 -17.87 11.13 -39.81
N PHE A 793 -18.81 11.97 -39.36
CA PHE A 793 -18.90 12.42 -37.98
C PHE A 793 -19.36 11.27 -37.07
N VAL A 794 -18.53 10.85 -36.11
CA VAL A 794 -19.01 10.16 -34.90
C VAL A 794 -18.82 11.08 -33.70
N LYS A 795 -19.93 11.65 -33.24
CA LYS A 795 -20.06 12.34 -31.95
C LYS A 795 -19.78 11.34 -30.82
N GLN A 796 -18.66 11.49 -30.10
CA GLN A 796 -18.49 10.88 -28.78
C GLN A 796 -19.45 11.57 -27.80
N ARG A 797 -20.55 10.90 -27.44
CA ARG A 797 -21.44 11.29 -26.35
C ARG A 797 -20.82 10.86 -25.01
N ASN A 798 -20.74 11.80 -24.09
CA ASN A 798 -20.56 11.58 -22.66
C ASN A 798 -21.52 10.50 -22.15
N THR A 799 -21.01 9.46 -21.49
CA THR A 799 -21.83 8.52 -20.71
C THR A 799 -21.44 8.62 -19.24
N GLN A 800 -22.18 9.46 -18.52
CA GLN A 800 -22.44 9.31 -17.09
C GLN A 800 -23.43 8.15 -16.86
N GLN A 801 -23.27 7.49 -15.71
CA GLN A 801 -24.26 6.72 -14.95
C GLN A 801 -25.50 6.19 -15.69
N PHE A 802 -25.60 4.87 -15.85
CA PHE A 802 -26.90 4.20 -15.79
C PHE A 802 -26.79 2.85 -15.09
N GLY A 803 -27.60 2.67 -14.04
CA GLY A 803 -27.86 1.38 -13.41
C GLY A 803 -28.84 0.58 -14.26
N ILE A 804 -28.67 -0.73 -14.30
CA ILE A 804 -29.49 -1.63 -15.12
C ILE A 804 -30.50 -2.34 -14.22
N GLN A 805 -31.79 -2.07 -14.47
CA GLN A 805 -32.90 -2.96 -14.11
C GLN A 805 -32.89 -4.17 -15.05
N MET A 806 -32.89 -5.38 -14.50
CA MET A 806 -33.14 -6.59 -15.27
C MET A 806 -34.61 -6.65 -15.71
N LYS A 807 -34.86 -6.75 -17.02
CA LYS A 807 -36.07 -7.36 -17.56
C LYS A 807 -35.68 -8.67 -18.21
N THR A 808 -36.21 -9.75 -17.66
CA THR A 808 -36.20 -11.11 -18.20
C THR A 808 -36.89 -11.15 -19.57
N ALA A 809 -36.19 -11.67 -20.57
CA ALA A 809 -36.79 -12.14 -21.83
C ALA A 809 -36.41 -13.60 -22.03
N THR A 810 -37.41 -14.47 -21.93
CA THR A 810 -37.40 -15.88 -22.28
C THR A 810 -37.26 -16.03 -23.79
N ALA A 811 -36.26 -16.78 -24.26
CA ALA A 811 -36.12 -17.16 -25.66
C ALA A 811 -36.39 -18.67 -25.81
N THR A 812 -37.44 -18.98 -26.55
CA THR A 812 -37.86 -20.32 -26.98
C THR A 812 -36.99 -20.79 -28.15
N LEU A 813 -36.48 -22.03 -28.03
CA LEU A 813 -35.76 -22.76 -29.06
C LEU A 813 -36.69 -23.15 -30.22
N THR A 814 -36.29 -22.91 -31.46
CA THR A 814 -36.68 -23.75 -32.60
C THR A 814 -35.47 -23.97 -33.51
N GLY A 815 -35.28 -25.24 -33.88
CA GLY A 815 -34.11 -25.72 -34.62
C GLY A 815 -34.30 -25.71 -36.13
N GLY A 816 -33.20 -26.03 -36.81
CA GLY A 816 -33.11 -26.26 -38.24
C GLY A 816 -31.67 -26.44 -38.67
N THR A 817 -31.22 -27.69 -38.72
CA THR A 817 -30.01 -28.19 -39.41
C THR A 817 -30.16 -28.13 -40.94
N PRO A 818 -29.08 -28.34 -41.73
CA PRO A 818 -27.65 -28.43 -41.38
C PRO A 818 -26.82 -27.20 -41.79
#